data_AF-A0A940B2R9-F1
#
_entry.id   AF-A0A940B2R9-F1
#
_cell.length_a   1.000
_cell.length_b   1.000
_cell.length_c   1.000
_cell.angle_alpha   90.00
_cell.angle_beta   90.00
_cell.angle_gamma   90.00
#
_symmetry.space_group_name_H-M   'P 1'
#
loop_
_entity.id
_entity.type
_entity.pdbx_description
1 polymer ?
#
loop_
_entity_poly.entity_id
_entity_poly.type
_entity_poly.pdbx_seq_one_letter_code
_entity_poly.pdbx_strand_id
1 'polypeptide(L)'
;MVKKIIHCIYILLFLAMMLVPLYFTNTKKYSVSELDNRTLAQAPDLQQEDFPAAFETYLKDRIGFRSEMINSYNVLNDYLADELTHPHYTYGKDGQVFFKMTPNLTYNEYHQAFAEFVKKMQDYCESRGIGFYFAFEPEKASVMRDYLPEGVNYDDSWVDQMLAYMDSMGVHYIDNKSCLIEKSKTEQVFNVQYDAGHWNDLGCFYGTSNIFSRIHQDYPEVTELQRDEYIISTRVEPYLPVSQFEINETVPYFDRIDGWLDISPQYTHNLYVDPAHFHCHYFLNNAENSESFPDIMFFQASYYNNRPQFPIARTHAYIGIHSYQNVFNVDYYINAFNPDIVVFEVAEYTLIEAYFHAASLLDPGWNPPLVDARLEQPVSEQLQSVISSCSSLSDKELFVLPYEALEKVYIYDEDLREMEYLYLIADGRVLDLQKDSLGFYSAMVGVDTDLSSAQLIAVSFDGQYYQADLLVKKAQLLQDQIVEFSAGSEKAPDPTVYKDELGTLTDPYEISTDTSGNRFDSLVVQLLDANATTFIDTLHTSTEEEKVSDVFLCRLPTGWYRFRMKANSNKKDEFIDYLVYLESGDYYAYSYQLNKLSDDTIVFSSFEISGPGESSPVQKDMVGDLIVSDGTTIASDQSITFATQTEGNRFNTIAMLSAGVESENGAASICTFSAPGEYRGYYSHNLKSASYYVVLKGNSNLKDEFIEFICDLDQGGLYEYSFTIETFTETEIVISGFSFEQIST
;
A
#
# COMPACT_ATOMS: atom_id res chain seq x y z
N MET A 1 -22.24 -20.70 60.90
CA MET A 1 -22.81 -20.80 59.54
C MET A 1 -22.53 -19.53 58.73
N VAL A 2 -22.88 -18.34 59.24
CA VAL A 2 -22.61 -17.03 58.61
C VAL A 2 -21.15 -16.81 58.18
N LYS A 3 -20.15 -17.07 59.05
CA LYS A 3 -18.73 -16.94 58.68
C LYS A 3 -18.30 -17.83 57.50
N LYS A 4 -18.85 -19.04 57.38
CA LYS A 4 -18.53 -19.95 56.25
C LYS A 4 -19.11 -19.43 54.94
N ILE A 5 -20.33 -18.89 55.00
CA ILE A 5 -20.98 -18.27 53.84
C ILE A 5 -20.18 -17.05 53.37
N ILE A 6 -19.73 -16.20 54.30
CA ILE A 6 -18.89 -15.03 53.97
C ILE A 6 -17.57 -15.47 53.32
N HIS A 7 -16.89 -16.50 53.83
CA HIS A 7 -15.66 -17.01 53.19
C HIS A 7 -15.92 -17.60 51.80
N CYS A 8 -17.02 -18.33 51.59
CA CYS A 8 -17.41 -18.82 50.27
C CYS A 8 -17.65 -17.68 49.28
N ILE A 9 -18.37 -16.63 49.70
CA ILE A 9 -18.61 -15.44 48.87
C ILE A 9 -17.29 -14.74 48.53
N TYR A 10 -16.41 -14.56 49.51
CA TYR A 10 -15.10 -13.95 49.29
C TYR A 10 -14.26 -14.74 48.26
N ILE A 11 -14.21 -16.07 48.39
CA ILE A 11 -13.50 -16.94 47.44
C ILE A 11 -14.11 -16.84 46.05
N LEU A 12 -15.45 -16.85 45.94
CA LEU A 12 -16.14 -16.71 44.67
C LEU A 12 -15.86 -15.37 44.00
N LEU A 13 -15.85 -14.28 44.77
CA LEU A 13 -15.52 -12.95 44.25
C LEU A 13 -14.05 -12.87 43.81
N PHE A 14 -13.14 -13.44 44.59
CA PHE A 14 -11.72 -13.49 44.22
C PHE A 14 -11.48 -14.31 42.95
N LEU A 15 -12.12 -15.48 42.84
CA LEU A 15 -12.07 -16.29 41.63
C LEU A 15 -12.70 -15.58 40.44
N ALA A 16 -13.84 -14.91 40.62
CA ALA A 16 -14.46 -14.12 39.57
C ALA A 16 -13.53 -12.98 39.11
N MET A 17 -12.87 -12.28 40.04
CA MET A 17 -11.91 -11.21 39.72
C MET A 17 -10.74 -11.71 38.86
N MET A 18 -10.30 -12.95 39.04
CA MET A 18 -9.24 -13.55 38.21
C MET A 18 -9.76 -14.12 36.89
N LEU A 19 -10.90 -14.82 36.92
CA LEU A 19 -11.39 -15.59 35.78
C LEU A 19 -12.18 -14.74 34.78
N VAL A 20 -12.82 -13.66 35.22
CA VAL A 20 -13.62 -12.79 34.34
C VAL A 20 -12.73 -12.10 33.29
N PRO A 21 -11.64 -11.38 33.64
CA PRO A 21 -10.75 -10.80 32.62
C PRO A 21 -10.15 -11.84 31.68
N LEU A 22 -9.84 -13.04 32.18
CA LEU A 22 -9.36 -14.15 31.37
C LEU A 22 -10.42 -14.62 30.35
N TYR A 23 -11.68 -14.73 30.77
CA TYR A 23 -12.78 -15.13 29.90
C TYR A 23 -13.03 -14.11 28.77
N PHE A 24 -12.84 -12.81 29.04
CA PHE A 24 -12.98 -11.74 28.05
C PHE A 24 -11.67 -11.40 27.32
N THR A 25 -10.64 -12.24 27.40
CA THR A 25 -9.38 -12.02 26.67
C THR A 25 -9.64 -11.99 25.17
N ASN A 26 -9.13 -10.96 24.48
CA ASN A 26 -9.26 -10.81 23.04
C ASN A 26 -8.36 -11.80 22.30
N THR A 27 -8.95 -12.88 21.78
CA THR A 27 -8.26 -13.92 20.99
C THR A 27 -8.22 -13.64 19.49
N LYS A 28 -8.78 -12.50 19.01
CA LYS A 28 -8.85 -12.15 17.59
C LYS A 28 -7.45 -11.84 17.04
N LYS A 29 -6.99 -12.63 16.06
CA LYS A 29 -5.70 -12.41 15.38
C LYS A 29 -5.62 -11.01 14.76
N TYR A 30 -4.41 -10.47 14.69
CA TYR A 30 -4.10 -9.14 14.13
C TYR A 30 -4.89 -7.95 14.71
N SER A 31 -5.49 -8.10 15.90
CA SER A 31 -6.13 -6.98 16.60
C SER A 31 -5.15 -5.82 16.81
N VAL A 32 -5.60 -4.59 16.53
CA VAL A 32 -4.89 -3.35 16.82
C VAL A 32 -5.43 -2.77 18.13
N SER A 33 -4.56 -2.20 18.97
CA SER A 33 -4.99 -1.52 20.18
C SER A 33 -5.55 -0.15 19.88
N GLU A 34 -6.74 0.16 20.40
CA GLU A 34 -7.30 1.53 20.36
C GLU A 34 -6.53 2.53 21.24
N LEU A 35 -5.68 2.04 22.16
CA LEU A 35 -4.93 2.87 23.12
C LEU A 35 -3.53 3.29 22.67
N ASP A 36 -2.90 2.53 21.78
CA ASP A 36 -1.52 2.79 21.36
C ASP A 36 -1.31 2.52 19.86
N ASN A 37 -2.40 2.32 19.12
CA ASN A 37 -2.47 2.08 17.66
C ASN A 37 -1.45 1.08 17.11
N ARG A 38 -1.07 0.08 17.92
CA ARG A 38 -0.16 -1.00 17.51
C ARG A 38 -0.90 -2.32 17.40
N THR A 39 -0.36 -3.22 16.57
CA THR A 39 -0.81 -4.61 16.53
C THR A 39 -0.49 -5.33 17.85
N LEU A 40 -1.50 -5.96 18.46
CA LEU A 40 -1.36 -6.75 19.68
C LEU A 40 -0.65 -8.07 19.38
N ALA A 41 0.23 -8.50 20.30
CA ALA A 41 1.03 -9.72 20.15
C ALA A 41 0.17 -10.94 19.79
N GLN A 42 0.60 -11.79 18.86
CA GLN A 42 -0.15 -13.00 18.49
C GLN A 42 0.02 -14.10 19.55
N ALA A 43 -0.90 -15.08 19.57
CA ALA A 43 -0.78 -16.22 20.46
C ALA A 43 0.49 -17.02 20.09
N PRO A 44 1.43 -17.24 21.02
CA PRO A 44 2.67 -17.95 20.73
C PRO A 44 2.43 -19.45 20.51
N ASP A 45 3.28 -20.06 19.70
CA ASP A 45 3.32 -21.52 19.56
C ASP A 45 3.91 -22.13 20.84
N LEU A 46 3.30 -23.19 21.35
CA LEU A 46 3.81 -23.98 22.48
C LEU A 46 5.24 -24.50 22.25
N GLN A 47 5.68 -24.63 21.00
CA GLN A 47 7.03 -25.05 20.64
C GLN A 47 8.04 -23.90 20.48
N GLN A 48 7.61 -22.65 20.60
CA GLN A 48 8.50 -21.49 20.52
C GLN A 48 9.50 -21.51 21.69
N GLU A 49 10.79 -21.28 21.40
CA GLU A 49 11.88 -21.35 22.40
C GLU A 49 11.65 -20.42 23.61
N ASP A 50 11.00 -19.28 23.41
CA ASP A 50 10.64 -18.31 24.46
C ASP A 50 9.12 -18.22 24.70
N PHE A 51 8.43 -19.38 24.67
CA PHE A 51 7.00 -19.45 24.93
C PHE A 51 6.55 -18.70 26.20
N PRO A 52 7.24 -18.79 27.37
CA PRO A 52 6.80 -18.09 28.57
C PRO A 52 6.73 -16.56 28.40
N ALA A 53 7.75 -15.92 27.82
CA ALA A 53 7.75 -14.47 27.63
C ALA A 53 6.78 -14.03 26.53
N ALA A 54 6.68 -14.81 25.45
CA ALA A 54 5.73 -14.55 24.39
C ALA A 54 4.28 -14.69 24.87
N PHE A 55 4.00 -15.66 25.75
CA PHE A 55 2.67 -15.86 26.35
C PHE A 55 2.33 -14.75 27.35
N GLU A 56 3.30 -14.31 28.15
CA GLU A 56 3.14 -13.17 29.05
C GLU A 56 2.82 -11.90 28.26
N THR A 57 3.52 -11.66 27.14
CA THR A 57 3.27 -10.52 26.24
C THR A 57 1.88 -10.59 25.63
N TYR A 58 1.51 -11.76 25.08
CA TYR A 58 0.16 -12.02 24.54
C TYR A 58 -0.93 -11.74 25.57
N LEU A 59 -0.78 -12.26 26.80
CA LEU A 59 -1.78 -12.08 27.85
C LEU A 59 -1.86 -10.62 28.30
N LYS A 60 -0.73 -9.92 28.48
CA LYS A 60 -0.70 -8.49 28.83
C LYS A 60 -1.37 -7.61 27.77
N ASP A 61 -1.21 -7.97 26.51
CA ASP A 61 -1.77 -7.23 25.37
C ASP A 61 -3.27 -7.42 25.23
N ARG A 62 -3.78 -8.60 25.61
CA ARG A 62 -5.12 -9.04 25.20
C ARG A 62 -6.08 -9.35 26.34
N ILE A 63 -5.62 -9.32 27.59
CA ILE A 63 -6.49 -9.59 28.75
C ILE A 63 -7.75 -8.72 28.68
N GLY A 64 -8.90 -9.33 28.97
CA GLY A 64 -10.18 -8.64 28.93
C GLY A 64 -10.20 -7.42 29.83
N PHE A 65 -10.89 -6.37 29.38
CA PHE A 65 -10.98 -5.08 30.06
C PHE A 65 -9.66 -4.30 30.19
N ARG A 66 -8.60 -4.67 29.44
CA ARG A 66 -7.31 -3.96 29.48
C ARG A 66 -7.50 -2.47 29.28
N SER A 67 -8.26 -2.07 28.26
CA SER A 67 -8.45 -0.66 27.93
C SER A 67 -9.14 0.10 29.05
N GLU A 68 -10.23 -0.44 29.58
CA GLU A 68 -11.00 0.13 30.68
C GLU A 68 -10.19 0.21 31.97
N MET A 69 -9.34 -0.78 32.25
CA MET A 69 -8.43 -0.77 33.40
C MET A 69 -7.36 0.30 33.27
N ILE A 70 -6.72 0.42 32.09
CA ILE A 70 -5.71 1.45 31.82
C ILE A 70 -6.35 2.84 31.90
N ASN A 71 -7.52 3.03 31.28
CA ASN A 71 -8.23 4.30 31.31
C ASN A 71 -8.69 4.67 32.72
N SER A 72 -9.25 3.71 33.48
CA SER A 72 -9.62 3.95 34.88
C SER A 72 -8.40 4.28 35.74
N TYR A 73 -7.26 3.61 35.51
CA TYR A 73 -6.01 3.92 36.17
C TYR A 73 -5.54 5.34 35.85
N ASN A 74 -5.56 5.72 34.57
CA ASN A 74 -5.18 7.07 34.13
C ASN A 74 -6.09 8.14 34.72
N VAL A 75 -7.41 7.96 34.66
CA VAL A 75 -8.39 8.89 35.25
C VAL A 75 -8.24 8.99 36.77
N LEU A 76 -7.95 7.88 37.46
CA LEU A 76 -7.72 7.90 38.90
C LEU A 76 -6.42 8.62 39.27
N ASN A 77 -5.33 8.43 38.53
CA ASN A 77 -4.08 9.14 38.78
C ASN A 77 -4.21 10.62 38.46
N ASP A 78 -4.87 10.97 37.36
CA ASP A 78 -5.21 12.35 37.03
C ASP A 78 -6.01 13.01 38.16
N TYR A 79 -7.11 12.38 38.59
CA TYR A 79 -7.96 12.92 39.64
C TYR A 79 -7.27 13.03 41.02
N LEU A 80 -6.43 12.04 41.39
CA LEU A 80 -5.81 11.98 42.72
C LEU A 80 -4.46 12.69 42.82
N ALA A 81 -3.73 12.77 41.71
CA ALA A 81 -2.32 13.18 41.67
C ALA A 81 -1.99 14.17 40.53
N ASP A 82 -2.96 14.56 39.70
CA ASP A 82 -2.76 15.48 38.55
C ASP A 82 -1.72 14.92 37.56
N GLU A 83 -1.75 13.59 37.35
CA GLU A 83 -0.75 12.86 36.56
C GLU A 83 -1.36 12.17 35.33
N LEU A 84 -0.94 12.60 34.13
CA LEU A 84 -1.24 11.92 32.87
C LEU A 84 -0.32 10.72 32.65
N THR A 85 -0.75 9.54 33.13
CA THR A 85 -0.02 8.28 32.96
C THR A 85 -0.22 7.65 31.58
N HIS A 86 0.23 8.31 30.51
CA HIS A 86 0.09 7.83 29.12
C HIS A 86 1.44 7.50 28.48
N PRO A 87 1.55 6.47 27.60
CA PRO A 87 2.78 6.16 26.88
C PRO A 87 3.23 7.30 25.95
N HIS A 88 2.27 7.98 25.31
CA HIS A 88 2.56 9.01 24.30
C HIS A 88 2.47 10.44 24.81
N TYR A 89 1.87 10.69 25.99
CA TYR A 89 1.53 12.06 26.41
C TYR A 89 2.05 12.42 27.80
N THR A 90 2.20 13.72 28.03
CA THR A 90 2.53 14.30 29.34
C THR A 90 1.83 15.64 29.51
N TYR A 91 1.48 15.99 30.75
CA TYR A 91 1.06 17.34 31.07
C TYR A 91 2.23 18.31 31.08
N GLY A 92 2.00 19.47 30.49
CA GLY A 92 2.74 20.71 30.71
C GLY A 92 1.98 21.65 31.65
N LYS A 93 2.40 22.92 31.67
CA LYS A 93 1.77 23.99 32.45
C LYS A 93 0.47 24.45 31.78
N ASP A 94 -0.41 25.05 32.59
CA ASP A 94 -1.68 25.65 32.15
C ASP A 94 -2.59 24.68 31.37
N GLY A 95 -2.55 23.39 31.72
CA GLY A 95 -3.38 22.35 31.11
C GLY A 95 -2.91 21.88 29.74
N GLN A 96 -1.76 22.36 29.25
CA GLN A 96 -1.19 21.92 27.98
C GLN A 96 -0.80 20.44 28.02
N VAL A 97 -1.04 19.71 26.94
CA VAL A 97 -0.57 18.33 26.75
C VAL A 97 0.47 18.32 25.63
N PHE A 98 1.58 17.62 25.86
CA PHE A 98 2.65 17.41 24.91
C PHE A 98 2.85 15.92 24.66
N PHE A 99 3.57 15.58 23.60
CA PHE A 99 4.17 14.26 23.51
C PHE A 99 5.04 13.95 24.73
N LYS A 100 5.21 12.67 25.02
CA LYS A 100 6.06 12.22 26.12
C LYS A 100 7.48 12.76 25.91
N MET A 101 8.01 13.46 26.91
CA MET A 101 9.36 14.02 26.82
C MET A 101 10.39 12.90 26.62
N THR A 102 11.15 13.03 25.56
CA THR A 102 12.28 12.17 25.21
C THR A 102 13.60 12.88 25.54
N PRO A 103 14.74 12.15 25.57
CA PRO A 103 16.04 12.80 25.64
C PRO A 103 16.24 13.75 24.45
N ASN A 104 16.81 14.93 24.70
CA ASN A 104 17.13 15.88 23.63
C ASN A 104 18.04 15.22 22.58
N LEU A 105 17.72 15.46 21.31
CA LEU A 105 18.57 15.07 20.21
C LEU A 105 19.81 15.95 20.16
N THR A 106 20.88 15.39 19.58
CA THR A 106 22.12 16.12 19.33
C THR A 106 22.44 16.02 17.86
N TYR A 107 22.86 17.14 17.26
CA TYR A 107 23.29 17.17 15.87
C TYR A 107 24.47 16.21 15.66
N ASN A 108 24.39 15.37 14.64
CA ASN A 108 25.32 14.28 14.39
C ASN A 108 25.35 13.92 12.89
N GLU A 109 26.12 12.90 12.52
CA GLU A 109 26.30 12.45 11.14
C GLU A 109 25.00 12.05 10.44
N TYR A 110 24.00 11.55 11.18
CA TYR A 110 22.68 11.22 10.60
C TYR A 110 21.96 12.49 10.10
N HIS A 111 21.92 13.54 10.92
CA HIS A 111 21.31 14.81 10.54
C HIS A 111 22.07 15.50 9.39
N GLN A 112 23.39 15.31 9.34
CA GLN A 112 24.21 15.76 8.22
C GLN A 112 23.86 15.01 6.92
N ALA A 113 23.76 13.68 6.98
CA ALA A 113 23.36 12.85 5.84
C ALA A 113 21.94 13.18 5.36
N PHE A 114 21.02 13.48 6.28
CA PHE A 114 19.68 13.94 5.94
C PHE A 114 19.70 15.28 5.19
N ALA A 115 20.47 16.27 5.67
CA ALA A 115 20.61 17.55 4.98
C ALA A 115 21.25 17.40 3.59
N GLU A 116 22.23 16.50 3.44
CA GLU A 116 22.85 16.18 2.16
C GLU A 116 21.87 15.47 1.21
N PHE A 117 21.02 14.59 1.72
CA PHE A 117 19.92 13.98 0.96
C PHE A 117 18.94 15.02 0.44
N VAL A 118 18.50 15.96 1.28
CA VAL A 118 17.64 17.08 0.84
C VAL A 118 18.30 17.89 -0.27
N LYS A 119 19.61 18.15 -0.16
CA LYS A 119 20.36 18.84 -1.22
C LYS A 119 20.40 18.04 -2.53
N LYS A 120 20.63 16.72 -2.46
CA LYS A 120 20.58 15.83 -3.63
C LYS A 120 19.20 15.85 -4.29
N MET A 121 18.13 15.85 -3.49
CA MET A 121 16.75 15.91 -3.97
C MET A 121 16.46 17.24 -4.67
N GLN A 122 16.95 18.35 -4.11
CA GLN A 122 16.89 19.67 -4.75
C GLN A 122 17.62 19.66 -6.11
N ASP A 123 18.86 19.16 -6.15
CA ASP A 123 19.61 19.07 -7.40
C ASP A 123 18.91 18.20 -8.44
N TYR A 124 18.32 17.08 -7.99
CA TYR A 124 17.58 16.17 -8.84
C TYR A 124 16.38 16.85 -9.51
N CYS A 125 15.58 17.58 -8.73
CA CYS A 125 14.40 18.29 -9.22
C CYS A 125 14.80 19.48 -10.12
N GLU A 126 15.67 20.37 -9.64
CA GLU A 126 16.02 21.59 -10.36
C GLU A 126 16.75 21.31 -11.68
N SER A 127 17.61 20.28 -11.73
CA SER A 127 18.25 19.87 -12.99
C SER A 127 17.25 19.36 -14.04
N ARG A 128 16.06 18.95 -13.62
CA ARG A 128 14.94 18.52 -14.48
C ARG A 128 13.90 19.63 -14.70
N GLY A 129 14.17 20.85 -14.22
CA GLY A 129 13.28 22.01 -14.38
C GLY A 129 12.09 22.02 -13.41
N ILE A 130 12.13 21.18 -12.37
CA ILE A 130 11.09 21.09 -11.34
C ILE A 130 11.51 21.93 -10.14
N GLY A 131 10.63 22.81 -9.65
CA GLY A 131 10.89 23.60 -8.45
C GLY A 131 10.98 22.71 -7.21
N PHE A 132 11.88 23.01 -6.27
CA PHE A 132 12.02 22.22 -5.05
C PHE A 132 12.13 23.08 -3.80
N TYR A 133 11.42 22.67 -2.75
CA TYR A 133 11.43 23.30 -1.44
C TYR A 133 11.40 22.26 -0.32
N PHE A 134 12.21 22.47 0.70
CA PHE A 134 12.16 21.69 1.94
C PHE A 134 11.42 22.47 3.01
N ALA A 135 10.32 21.93 3.56
CA ALA A 135 9.54 22.56 4.62
C ALA A 135 9.81 21.85 5.95
N PHE A 136 10.40 22.58 6.90
CA PHE A 136 10.63 22.09 8.25
C PHE A 136 9.49 22.50 9.16
N GLU A 137 8.82 21.52 9.77
CA GLU A 137 7.72 21.75 10.68
C GLU A 137 8.14 21.55 12.15
N PRO A 138 8.03 22.58 13.00
CA PRO A 138 8.43 22.47 14.40
C PRO A 138 7.45 21.60 15.19
N GLU A 139 7.95 20.86 16.16
CA GLU A 139 7.04 20.23 17.12
C GLU A 139 6.46 21.24 18.11
N LYS A 140 5.36 20.86 18.76
CA LYS A 140 4.69 21.71 19.76
C LYS A 140 5.64 22.15 20.89
N ALA A 141 6.59 21.29 21.30
CA ALA A 141 7.55 21.61 22.36
C ALA A 141 8.48 22.77 21.99
N SER A 142 8.87 22.87 20.72
CA SER A 142 9.72 23.95 20.19
C SER A 142 9.01 25.30 20.16
N VAL A 143 7.71 25.32 19.86
CA VAL A 143 6.91 26.56 19.75
C VAL A 143 6.33 26.97 21.10
N MET A 144 5.79 26.02 21.87
CA MET A 144 5.07 26.25 23.13
C MET A 144 5.96 25.97 24.36
N ARG A 145 7.26 26.28 24.25
CA ARG A 145 8.31 25.94 25.24
C ARG A 145 8.02 26.47 26.65
N ASP A 146 7.39 27.64 26.73
CA ASP A 146 6.99 28.26 28.00
C ASP A 146 5.91 27.47 28.74
N TYR A 147 5.29 26.47 28.12
CA TYR A 147 4.28 25.60 28.73
C TYR A 147 4.79 24.19 29.02
N LEU A 148 6.07 23.90 28.79
CA LEU A 148 6.63 22.58 29.11
C LEU A 148 6.54 22.25 30.61
N PRO A 149 6.56 20.95 30.97
CA PRO A 149 6.51 20.52 32.37
C PRO A 149 7.67 21.12 33.20
N GLU A 150 7.43 21.37 34.49
CA GLU A 150 8.48 21.91 35.36
C GLU A 150 9.69 20.98 35.44
N GLY A 151 10.90 21.54 35.32
CA GLY A 151 12.15 20.79 35.33
C GLY A 151 12.55 20.17 33.99
N VAL A 152 11.72 20.25 32.95
CA VAL A 152 12.10 19.88 31.59
C VAL A 152 12.99 20.97 30.99
N ASN A 153 14.15 20.55 30.48
CA ASN A 153 15.04 21.40 29.70
C ASN A 153 15.08 20.86 28.26
N TYR A 154 14.07 21.23 27.48
CA TYR A 154 14.02 20.93 26.05
C TYR A 154 15.13 21.68 25.32
N ASP A 155 15.86 21.05 24.41
CA ASP A 155 16.93 21.65 23.62
C ASP A 155 16.84 21.18 22.16
N ASP A 156 16.54 22.14 21.30
CA ASP A 156 16.35 22.03 19.86
C ASP A 156 17.51 22.70 19.09
N SER A 157 18.63 23.00 19.74
CA SER A 157 19.80 23.62 19.09
C SER A 157 20.44 22.76 17.97
N TRP A 158 20.08 21.49 17.89
CA TRP A 158 20.45 20.62 16.78
C TRP A 158 19.74 21.00 15.48
N VAL A 159 18.51 21.54 15.55
CA VAL A 159 17.75 22.04 14.40
C VAL A 159 18.47 23.23 13.79
N ASP A 160 18.85 24.21 14.62
CA ASP A 160 19.57 25.40 14.16
C ASP A 160 20.89 25.05 13.46
N GLN A 161 21.61 24.04 13.98
CA GLN A 161 22.84 23.52 13.37
C GLN A 161 22.56 22.84 12.02
N MET A 162 21.51 22.03 11.93
CA MET A 162 21.10 21.36 10.69
C MET A 162 20.67 22.37 9.62
N LEU A 163 19.82 23.34 9.97
CA LEU A 163 19.36 24.39 9.05
C LEU A 163 20.52 25.29 8.60
N ALA A 164 21.46 25.65 9.48
CA ALA A 164 22.66 26.38 9.08
C ALA A 164 23.56 25.57 8.14
N TYR A 165 23.63 24.25 8.31
CA TYR A 165 24.36 23.37 7.38
C TYR A 165 23.65 23.30 6.02
N MET A 166 22.32 23.17 6.00
CA MET A 166 21.49 23.25 4.79
C MET A 166 21.68 24.60 4.05
N ASP A 167 21.66 25.72 4.77
CA ASP A 167 21.95 27.06 4.23
C ASP A 167 23.33 27.12 3.55
N SER A 168 24.35 26.55 4.20
CA SER A 168 25.72 26.53 3.66
C SER A 168 25.85 25.75 2.34
N MET A 169 24.92 24.81 2.08
CA MET A 169 24.83 24.04 0.83
C MET A 169 23.88 24.66 -0.19
N GLY A 170 23.18 25.75 0.16
CA GLY A 170 22.20 26.41 -0.71
C GLY A 170 20.86 25.67 -0.82
N VAL A 171 20.46 24.92 0.21
CA VAL A 171 19.14 24.29 0.25
C VAL A 171 18.06 25.35 0.41
N HIS A 172 17.00 25.28 -0.39
CA HIS A 172 15.81 26.13 -0.30
C HIS A 172 14.88 25.64 0.81
N TYR A 173 15.31 25.80 2.07
CA TYR A 173 14.49 25.43 3.22
C TYR A 173 13.53 26.55 3.64
N ILE A 174 12.39 26.15 4.20
CA ILE A 174 11.38 27.00 4.81
C ILE A 174 11.30 26.61 6.29
N ASP A 175 11.54 27.56 7.17
CA ASP A 175 11.42 27.36 8.62
C ASP A 175 10.06 27.87 9.14
N ASN A 176 9.18 26.94 9.53
CA ASN A 176 7.90 27.28 10.16
C ASN A 176 8.01 27.53 11.67
N LYS A 177 9.14 27.22 12.33
CA LYS A 177 9.35 27.48 13.76
C LYS A 177 9.23 28.95 14.09
N SER A 178 9.99 29.79 13.39
CA SER A 178 10.01 31.24 13.62
C SER A 178 8.64 31.88 13.35
N CYS A 179 7.95 31.44 12.29
CA CYS A 179 6.59 31.87 11.96
C CYS A 179 5.61 31.54 13.10
N LEU A 180 5.58 30.29 13.55
CA LEU A 180 4.63 29.82 14.55
C LEU A 180 4.93 30.36 15.95
N ILE A 181 6.19 30.60 16.31
CA ILE A 181 6.56 31.29 17.56
C ILE A 181 6.04 32.73 17.59
N GLU A 182 6.10 33.45 16.47
CA GLU A 182 5.58 34.82 16.44
C GLU A 182 4.05 34.81 16.52
N LYS A 183 3.38 33.90 15.81
CA LYS A 183 1.92 33.77 15.83
C LYS A 183 1.39 33.30 17.18
N SER A 184 2.09 32.42 17.87
CA SER A 184 1.67 31.87 19.17
C SER A 184 1.56 32.93 20.28
N LYS A 185 2.21 34.08 20.12
CA LYS A 185 2.10 35.23 21.05
C LYS A 185 0.71 35.86 21.08
N THR A 186 -0.05 35.73 20.00
CA THR A 186 -1.37 36.38 19.86
C THR A 186 -2.49 35.41 19.57
N GLU A 187 -2.19 34.23 19.03
CA GLU A 187 -3.18 33.25 18.58
C GLU A 187 -2.77 31.82 18.94
N GLN A 188 -3.75 30.93 19.05
CA GLN A 188 -3.51 29.54 19.44
C GLN A 188 -3.26 28.68 18.19
N VAL A 189 -1.99 28.48 17.82
CA VAL A 189 -1.57 27.70 16.62
C VAL A 189 -1.37 26.20 16.89
N PHE A 190 -1.33 25.81 18.17
CA PHE A 190 -1.42 24.43 18.63
C PHE A 190 -2.60 24.34 19.60
N ASN A 191 -3.33 23.23 19.59
CA ASN A 191 -4.34 22.95 20.61
C ASN A 191 -3.70 22.84 21.99
N VAL A 192 -4.44 23.12 23.05
CA VAL A 192 -4.00 22.96 24.44
C VAL A 192 -3.79 21.49 24.76
N GLN A 193 -4.78 20.65 24.48
CA GLN A 193 -4.78 19.22 24.83
C GLN A 193 -4.90 18.33 23.60
N TYR A 194 -5.96 18.54 22.79
CA TYR A 194 -6.26 17.70 21.63
C TYR A 194 -5.10 17.67 20.66
N ASP A 195 -4.78 16.50 20.09
CA ASP A 195 -3.73 16.39 19.08
C ASP A 195 -2.38 16.99 19.55
N ALA A 196 -1.87 16.46 20.66
CA ALA A 196 -0.72 17.01 21.40
C ALA A 196 0.59 17.13 20.60
N GLY A 197 0.65 16.54 19.41
CA GLY A 197 1.83 16.45 18.56
C GLY A 197 1.83 17.34 17.32
N HIS A 198 0.66 17.81 16.87
CA HIS A 198 0.50 18.51 15.60
C HIS A 198 -0.02 19.92 15.81
N TRP A 199 0.20 20.79 14.84
CA TRP A 199 -0.49 22.07 14.78
C TRP A 199 -2.01 21.88 14.72
N ASN A 200 -2.77 22.91 15.08
CA ASN A 200 -4.18 22.96 14.72
C ASN A 200 -4.36 23.59 13.34
N ASP A 201 -5.60 23.69 12.86
CA ASP A 201 -5.89 24.25 11.55
C ASP A 201 -5.39 25.69 11.36
N LEU A 202 -5.35 26.49 12.43
CA LEU A 202 -4.78 27.84 12.37
C LEU A 202 -3.25 27.81 12.24
N GLY A 203 -2.57 26.87 12.92
CA GLY A 203 -1.14 26.65 12.74
C GLY A 203 -0.81 26.15 11.33
N CYS A 204 -1.58 25.18 10.82
CA CYS A 204 -1.44 24.69 9.44
C CYS A 204 -1.66 25.80 8.41
N PHE A 205 -2.67 26.66 8.61
CA PHE A 205 -2.90 27.84 7.79
C PHE A 205 -1.65 28.74 7.74
N TYR A 206 -1.04 29.04 8.89
CA TYR A 206 0.14 29.89 8.93
C TYR A 206 1.41 29.22 8.38
N GLY A 207 1.60 27.93 8.65
CA GLY A 207 2.72 27.15 8.09
C GLY A 207 2.64 27.07 6.56
N THR A 208 1.47 26.69 6.04
CA THR A 208 1.24 26.64 4.58
C THR A 208 1.36 28.00 3.93
N SER A 209 0.85 29.06 4.56
CA SER A 209 0.99 30.42 4.05
C SER A 209 2.46 30.88 3.99
N ASN A 210 3.28 30.46 4.95
CA ASN A 210 4.72 30.75 4.94
C ASN A 210 5.45 29.97 3.82
N ILE A 211 5.07 28.71 3.60
CA ILE A 211 5.54 27.92 2.45
C ILE A 211 5.21 28.64 1.13
N PHE A 212 3.95 29.04 0.94
CA PHE A 212 3.54 29.76 -0.26
C PHE A 212 4.20 31.14 -0.40
N SER A 213 4.47 31.85 0.68
CA SER A 213 5.23 33.11 0.64
C SER A 213 6.65 32.93 0.07
N ARG A 214 7.30 31.79 0.36
CA ARG A 214 8.61 31.47 -0.23
C ARG A 214 8.47 31.05 -1.70
N ILE A 215 7.52 30.17 -2.01
CA ILE A 215 7.28 29.71 -3.40
C ILE A 215 6.90 30.89 -4.31
N HIS A 216 6.14 31.85 -3.81
CA HIS A 216 5.74 33.08 -4.51
C HIS A 216 6.89 33.85 -5.15
N GLN A 217 8.09 33.77 -4.56
CA GLN A 217 9.27 34.48 -5.04
C GLN A 217 9.74 33.97 -6.41
N ASP A 218 9.52 32.68 -6.66
CA ASP A 218 9.88 32.00 -7.91
C ASP A 218 8.64 31.76 -8.80
N TYR A 219 7.44 31.63 -8.21
CA TYR A 219 6.14 31.38 -8.86
C TYR A 219 5.08 32.41 -8.40
N PRO A 220 4.98 33.59 -9.05
CA PRO A 220 4.15 34.71 -8.59
C PRO A 220 2.65 34.42 -8.43
N GLU A 221 2.13 33.41 -9.11
CA GLU A 221 0.75 32.93 -8.99
C GLU A 221 0.48 32.21 -7.65
N VAL A 222 1.50 31.60 -7.04
CA VAL A 222 1.40 30.94 -5.73
C VAL A 222 1.45 31.99 -4.63
N THR A 223 0.28 32.53 -4.25
CA THR A 223 0.18 33.60 -3.25
C THR A 223 -0.12 33.08 -1.85
N GLU A 224 0.14 33.88 -0.81
CA GLU A 224 -0.23 33.55 0.58
C GLU A 224 -1.74 33.27 0.75
N LEU A 225 -2.06 32.41 1.72
CA LEU A 225 -3.45 32.04 2.04
C LEU A 225 -4.22 33.22 2.63
N GLN A 226 -5.49 33.34 2.26
CA GLN A 226 -6.39 34.36 2.79
C GLN A 226 -7.51 33.72 3.62
N ARG A 227 -7.84 34.33 4.77
CA ARG A 227 -8.83 33.75 5.70
C ARG A 227 -10.25 33.73 5.13
N ASP A 228 -10.58 34.61 4.20
CA ASP A 228 -11.91 34.69 3.57
C ASP A 228 -12.14 33.60 2.52
N GLU A 229 -11.13 32.78 2.23
CA GLU A 229 -11.23 31.56 1.40
C GLU A 229 -11.75 30.34 2.20
N TYR A 230 -11.95 30.52 3.51
CA TYR A 230 -12.31 29.45 4.43
C TYR A 230 -13.58 29.77 5.23
N ILE A 231 -14.41 28.75 5.44
CA ILE A 231 -15.44 28.73 6.47
C ILE A 231 -14.76 28.31 7.77
N ILE A 232 -14.58 29.27 8.67
CA ILE A 232 -13.92 29.04 9.96
C ILE A 232 -14.99 28.77 11.01
N SER A 233 -14.94 27.56 11.59
CA SER A 233 -15.81 27.13 12.67
C SER A 233 -15.00 26.58 13.84
N THR A 234 -15.69 26.03 14.84
CA THR A 234 -15.04 25.37 15.97
C THR A 234 -15.73 24.06 16.27
N ARG A 235 -14.97 23.05 16.69
CA ARG A 235 -15.47 21.74 17.12
C ARG A 235 -15.02 21.45 18.54
N VAL A 236 -15.86 20.77 19.31
CA VAL A 236 -15.47 20.25 20.63
C VAL A 236 -14.89 18.86 20.43
N GLU A 237 -13.64 18.65 20.85
CA GLU A 237 -13.00 17.35 20.89
C GLU A 237 -13.08 16.79 22.32
N PRO A 238 -13.72 15.61 22.50
CA PRO A 238 -13.95 15.04 23.82
C PRO A 238 -12.85 14.11 24.31
N TYR A 239 -11.88 13.73 23.47
CA TYR A 239 -10.82 12.78 23.83
C TYR A 239 -9.46 13.15 23.22
N LEU A 240 -8.37 12.85 23.93
CA LEU A 240 -7.02 12.86 23.33
C LEU A 240 -6.93 11.76 22.26
N PRO A 241 -6.37 12.04 21.07
CA PRO A 241 -6.21 11.03 20.02
C PRO A 241 -5.47 9.79 20.51
N VAL A 242 -5.83 8.62 19.98
CA VAL A 242 -5.21 7.32 20.33
C VAL A 242 -5.30 7.04 21.84
N SER A 243 -6.34 7.54 22.50
CA SER A 243 -6.63 7.24 23.91
C SER A 243 -8.13 7.46 24.17
N GLN A 244 -8.64 6.99 25.31
CA GLN A 244 -9.96 7.40 25.81
C GLN A 244 -9.83 8.43 26.94
N PHE A 245 -8.72 9.17 26.97
CA PHE A 245 -8.52 10.20 27.98
C PHE A 245 -9.45 11.38 27.67
N GLU A 246 -10.45 11.57 28.54
CA GLU A 246 -11.44 12.63 28.39
C GLU A 246 -10.75 14.00 28.43
N ILE A 247 -10.97 14.75 27.36
CA ILE A 247 -10.70 16.18 27.30
C ILE A 247 -12.02 16.87 26.93
N ASN A 248 -12.03 18.19 26.94
CA ASN A 248 -13.20 18.94 26.47
C ASN A 248 -12.71 20.24 25.89
N GLU A 249 -12.01 20.15 24.76
CA GLU A 249 -11.37 21.28 24.12
C GLU A 249 -12.14 21.73 22.88
N THR A 250 -12.39 23.03 22.77
CA THR A 250 -12.90 23.64 21.55
C THR A 250 -11.73 24.00 20.63
N VAL A 251 -11.61 23.32 19.49
CA VAL A 251 -10.54 23.51 18.51
C VAL A 251 -11.05 24.23 17.25
N PRO A 252 -10.22 25.04 16.57
CA PRO A 252 -10.61 25.66 15.30
C PRO A 252 -10.69 24.61 14.19
N TYR A 253 -11.63 24.81 13.27
CA TYR A 253 -11.82 23.94 12.11
C TYR A 253 -12.04 24.80 10.86
N PHE A 254 -11.23 24.58 9.84
CA PHE A 254 -11.22 25.37 8.59
C PHE A 254 -11.67 24.50 7.42
N ASP A 255 -12.77 24.89 6.77
CA ASP A 255 -13.21 24.28 5.52
C ASP A 255 -12.96 25.23 4.35
N ARG A 256 -12.32 24.74 3.28
CA ARG A 256 -12.12 25.54 2.06
C ARG A 256 -13.45 25.73 1.33
N ILE A 257 -13.75 26.96 0.91
CA ILE A 257 -15.01 27.31 0.23
C ILE A 257 -15.16 26.60 -1.11
N ASP A 258 -14.12 26.59 -1.94
CA ASP A 258 -14.17 26.04 -3.29
C ASP A 258 -14.12 24.49 -3.31
N GLY A 259 -13.66 23.87 -2.22
CA GLY A 259 -13.43 22.42 -2.16
C GLY A 259 -12.39 21.92 -3.18
N TRP A 260 -12.44 20.63 -3.48
CA TRP A 260 -11.61 19.95 -4.48
C TRP A 260 -12.29 18.70 -5.00
N LEU A 261 -11.84 18.21 -6.16
CA LEU A 261 -12.21 16.91 -6.71
C LEU A 261 -11.14 15.89 -6.33
N ASP A 262 -11.56 14.77 -5.75
CA ASP A 262 -10.68 13.63 -5.46
C ASP A 262 -10.62 12.68 -6.67
N ILE A 263 -9.45 12.59 -7.30
CA ILE A 263 -9.17 11.64 -8.39
C ILE A 263 -8.19 10.54 -7.98
N SER A 264 -7.83 10.46 -6.69
CA SER A 264 -6.92 9.45 -6.14
C SER A 264 -7.27 8.00 -6.52
N PRO A 265 -8.56 7.59 -6.59
CA PRO A 265 -8.90 6.21 -6.97
C PRO A 265 -8.35 5.78 -8.34
N GLN A 266 -8.16 6.71 -9.29
CA GLN A 266 -7.67 6.41 -10.64
C GLN A 266 -6.17 6.07 -10.67
N TYR A 267 -5.44 6.46 -9.62
CA TYR A 267 -3.98 6.31 -9.52
C TYR A 267 -3.57 5.28 -8.47
N THR A 268 -4.17 5.37 -7.28
CA THR A 268 -3.67 4.71 -6.05
C THR A 268 -3.65 3.18 -6.09
N HIS A 269 -4.51 2.53 -6.89
CA HIS A 269 -4.50 1.07 -7.00
C HIS A 269 -3.22 0.52 -7.65
N ASN A 270 -2.63 1.29 -8.58
CA ASN A 270 -1.51 0.84 -9.42
C ASN A 270 -0.20 1.57 -9.12
N LEU A 271 -0.25 2.52 -8.19
CA LEU A 271 0.90 3.26 -7.71
C LEU A 271 1.56 2.49 -6.57
N TYR A 272 2.88 2.30 -6.65
CA TYR A 272 3.62 1.81 -5.50
C TYR A 272 3.63 2.86 -4.40
N VAL A 273 3.21 2.45 -3.20
CA VAL A 273 3.36 3.22 -1.97
C VAL A 273 3.82 2.24 -0.90
N ASP A 274 4.73 2.68 -0.03
CA ASP A 274 5.24 1.90 1.09
C ASP A 274 4.05 1.40 1.94
N PRO A 275 3.93 0.07 2.17
CA PRO A 275 2.77 -0.50 2.84
C PRO A 275 2.56 -0.02 4.28
N ALA A 276 3.61 0.45 4.96
CA ALA A 276 3.50 1.02 6.30
C ALA A 276 3.13 2.52 6.27
N HIS A 277 3.29 3.17 5.12
CA HIS A 277 3.12 4.60 4.92
C HIS A 277 2.30 4.86 3.64
N PHE A 278 1.11 4.28 3.59
CA PHE A 278 0.28 4.16 2.38
C PHE A 278 -0.52 5.43 2.02
N HIS A 279 -0.43 6.51 2.80
CA HIS A 279 -1.21 7.72 2.51
C HIS A 279 -0.75 8.32 1.18
N CYS A 280 -1.68 8.40 0.23
CA CYS A 280 -1.46 8.94 -1.09
C CYS A 280 -2.77 9.55 -1.60
N HIS A 281 -2.71 10.74 -2.20
CA HIS A 281 -3.87 11.35 -2.85
C HIS A 281 -3.49 12.23 -4.04
N TYR A 282 -4.47 12.43 -4.93
CA TYR A 282 -4.41 13.35 -6.04
C TYR A 282 -5.72 14.15 -6.06
N PHE A 283 -5.63 15.43 -5.72
CA PHE A 283 -6.75 16.36 -5.69
C PHE A 283 -6.64 17.44 -6.76
N LEU A 284 -7.75 17.73 -7.45
CA LEU A 284 -7.86 18.85 -8.38
C LEU A 284 -8.61 20.01 -7.73
N ASN A 285 -8.08 21.22 -7.85
CA ASN A 285 -8.66 22.41 -7.25
C ASN A 285 -9.86 22.89 -8.08
N ASN A 286 -11.02 23.04 -7.42
CA ASN A 286 -12.29 23.39 -8.06
C ASN A 286 -12.50 24.91 -8.29
N ALA A 287 -11.54 25.76 -7.88
CA ALA A 287 -11.65 27.21 -8.08
C ALA A 287 -11.61 27.62 -9.56
N GLU A 288 -12.35 28.66 -9.97
CA GLU A 288 -12.55 29.07 -11.38
C GLU A 288 -11.24 29.39 -12.15
N ASN A 289 -10.14 29.68 -11.46
CA ASN A 289 -8.82 29.98 -12.07
C ASN A 289 -7.73 28.96 -11.69
N SER A 290 -8.10 27.77 -11.21
CA SER A 290 -7.14 26.79 -10.72
C SER A 290 -6.14 26.33 -11.79
N GLU A 291 -6.53 26.25 -13.06
CA GLU A 291 -5.66 25.91 -14.21
C GLU A 291 -4.44 26.84 -14.38
N SER A 292 -4.45 28.02 -13.75
CA SER A 292 -3.30 28.94 -13.79
C SER A 292 -2.27 28.70 -12.69
N PHE A 293 -2.59 27.84 -11.71
CA PHE A 293 -1.69 27.46 -10.63
C PHE A 293 -0.85 26.23 -11.04
N PRO A 294 0.33 26.04 -10.43
CA PRO A 294 1.16 24.87 -10.71
C PRO A 294 0.57 23.58 -10.13
N ASP A 295 0.98 22.45 -10.70
CA ASP A 295 0.84 21.13 -10.09
C ASP A 295 1.93 20.94 -9.04
N ILE A 296 1.53 20.77 -7.78
CA ILE A 296 2.49 20.64 -6.67
C ILE A 296 2.35 19.28 -6.02
N MET A 297 3.49 18.57 -5.94
CA MET A 297 3.61 17.31 -5.22
C MET A 297 4.25 17.52 -3.85
N PHE A 298 3.56 17.11 -2.80
CA PHE A 298 4.06 17.13 -1.43
C PHE A 298 4.47 15.72 -1.01
N PHE A 299 5.73 15.54 -0.62
CA PHE A 299 6.09 14.46 0.29
C PHE A 299 5.80 14.96 1.70
N GLN A 300 4.75 14.42 2.32
CA GLN A 300 4.21 14.93 3.58
C GLN A 300 3.87 13.84 4.58
N ALA A 301 3.62 14.21 5.84
CA ALA A 301 3.20 13.27 6.87
C ALA A 301 1.93 13.75 7.58
N SER A 302 1.75 13.29 8.82
CA SER A 302 0.56 13.51 9.65
C SER A 302 0.22 14.99 9.93
N TYR A 303 1.15 15.92 9.66
CA TYR A 303 0.88 17.35 9.67
C TYR A 303 -0.14 17.76 8.58
N TYR A 304 -0.11 17.11 7.41
CA TYR A 304 -0.95 17.41 6.25
C TYR A 304 -1.93 16.31 5.81
N ASN A 305 -1.74 15.04 6.20
CA ASN A 305 -2.58 13.92 5.72
C ASN A 305 -4.10 14.15 5.85
N ASN A 306 -4.53 14.89 6.89
CA ASN A 306 -5.94 15.22 7.12
C ASN A 306 -6.25 16.73 6.94
N ARG A 307 -5.35 17.47 6.28
CA ARG A 307 -5.46 18.94 6.10
C ARG A 307 -5.25 19.40 4.65
N PRO A 308 -5.86 18.74 3.63
CA PRO A 308 -5.66 19.12 2.24
C PRO A 308 -6.21 20.50 1.87
N GLN A 309 -7.11 21.06 2.67
CA GLN A 309 -7.74 22.37 2.45
C GLN A 309 -6.75 23.55 2.39
N PHE A 310 -5.53 23.39 2.92
CA PHE A 310 -4.51 24.43 2.87
C PHE A 310 -3.61 24.31 1.63
N PRO A 311 -2.95 23.17 1.35
CA PRO A 311 -2.08 23.07 0.18
C PRO A 311 -2.84 23.21 -1.14
N ILE A 312 -4.05 22.65 -1.27
CA ILE A 312 -4.84 22.74 -2.51
C ILE A 312 -5.16 24.19 -2.94
N ALA A 313 -4.95 25.17 -2.06
CA ALA A 313 -5.42 26.53 -2.29
C ALA A 313 -4.73 27.30 -3.40
N ARG A 314 -3.51 26.90 -3.75
CA ARG A 314 -2.65 27.57 -4.74
C ARG A 314 -2.05 26.58 -5.72
N THR A 315 -2.77 25.49 -5.97
CA THR A 315 -2.37 24.45 -6.91
C THR A 315 -3.47 24.23 -7.93
N HIS A 316 -3.10 23.78 -9.13
CA HIS A 316 -4.04 23.19 -10.06
C HIS A 316 -4.33 21.75 -9.60
N ALA A 317 -3.29 20.92 -9.56
CA ALA A 317 -3.26 19.62 -8.89
C ALA A 317 -2.43 19.65 -7.61
N TYR A 318 -2.93 18.98 -6.58
CA TYR A 318 -2.20 18.70 -5.35
C TYR A 318 -2.06 17.19 -5.17
N ILE A 319 -0.82 16.72 -5.28
CA ILE A 319 -0.44 15.32 -5.13
C ILE A 319 0.22 15.15 -3.77
N GLY A 320 -0.42 14.47 -2.83
CA GLY A 320 0.15 14.20 -1.51
C GLY A 320 0.64 12.76 -1.43
N ILE A 321 1.95 12.56 -1.24
CA ILE A 321 2.58 11.25 -1.01
C ILE A 321 3.12 11.21 0.41
N HIS A 322 2.89 10.13 1.16
CA HIS A 322 3.45 10.01 2.50
C HIS A 322 4.99 10.06 2.44
N SER A 323 5.66 10.95 3.16
CA SER A 323 7.08 11.24 2.96
C SER A 323 8.05 10.08 3.29
N TYR A 324 8.13 9.68 4.56
CA TYR A 324 9.09 8.72 5.15
C TYR A 324 9.87 7.83 4.16
N GLN A 325 9.34 6.65 3.82
CA GLN A 325 10.04 5.71 2.93
C GLN A 325 9.82 6.01 1.44
N ASN A 326 8.69 6.64 1.09
CA ASN A 326 8.36 6.90 -0.31
C ASN A 326 9.25 8.00 -0.93
N VAL A 327 9.77 8.95 -0.16
CA VAL A 327 10.62 10.04 -0.67
C VAL A 327 11.88 9.54 -1.37
N PHE A 328 12.34 8.33 -1.05
CA PHE A 328 13.46 7.69 -1.74
C PHE A 328 13.13 7.30 -3.20
N ASN A 329 11.85 7.19 -3.56
CA ASN A 329 11.38 6.91 -4.92
C ASN A 329 10.87 8.18 -5.62
N VAL A 330 11.48 9.36 -5.35
CA VAL A 330 11.04 10.64 -5.94
C VAL A 330 10.99 10.62 -7.47
N ASP A 331 11.94 9.92 -8.09
CA ASP A 331 12.03 9.72 -9.53
C ASP A 331 10.83 8.96 -10.10
N TYR A 332 10.37 7.91 -9.41
CA TYR A 332 9.18 7.15 -9.75
C TYR A 332 7.93 8.05 -9.77
N TYR A 333 7.75 8.87 -8.73
CA TYR A 333 6.60 9.77 -8.63
C TYR A 333 6.68 10.95 -9.60
N ILE A 334 7.88 11.51 -9.85
CA ILE A 334 8.07 12.57 -10.84
C ILE A 334 7.74 12.06 -12.25
N ASN A 335 8.17 10.85 -12.62
CA ASN A 335 7.82 10.26 -13.92
C ASN A 335 6.30 10.06 -14.05
N ALA A 336 5.64 9.62 -12.98
CA ALA A 336 4.21 9.32 -12.97
C ALA A 336 3.34 10.58 -13.04
N PHE A 337 3.68 11.62 -12.28
CA PHE A 337 2.82 12.80 -12.09
C PHE A 337 3.28 14.07 -12.79
N ASN A 338 4.56 14.17 -13.17
CA ASN A 338 5.13 15.36 -13.82
C ASN A 338 4.81 16.70 -13.11
N PRO A 339 5.07 16.84 -11.79
CA PRO A 339 4.73 18.06 -11.08
C PRO A 339 5.62 19.24 -11.50
N ASP A 340 5.09 20.46 -11.42
CA ASP A 340 5.87 21.69 -11.60
C ASP A 340 6.77 21.97 -10.39
N ILE A 341 6.29 21.61 -9.19
CA ILE A 341 6.95 21.87 -7.91
C ILE A 341 6.86 20.64 -7.01
N VAL A 342 7.96 20.32 -6.32
CA VAL A 342 8.02 19.34 -5.24
C VAL A 342 8.28 20.03 -3.90
N VAL A 343 7.47 19.73 -2.90
CA VAL A 343 7.67 20.15 -1.51
C VAL A 343 7.97 18.91 -0.67
N PHE A 344 9.11 18.90 0.01
CA PHE A 344 9.42 17.86 0.99
C PHE A 344 9.20 18.39 2.40
N GLU A 345 8.08 18.00 3.01
CA GLU A 345 7.65 18.39 4.35
C GLU A 345 8.06 17.35 5.40
N VAL A 346 8.67 17.83 6.49
CA VAL A 346 9.14 16.98 7.58
C VAL A 346 8.96 17.64 8.94
N ALA A 347 8.27 16.94 9.83
CA ALA A 347 8.13 17.31 11.24
C ALA A 347 9.40 17.01 12.05
N GLU A 348 9.73 17.91 12.99
CA GLU A 348 10.96 17.91 13.80
C GLU A 348 11.30 16.55 14.44
N TYR A 349 10.32 15.90 15.09
CA TYR A 349 10.55 14.63 15.80
C TYR A 349 10.79 13.43 14.86
N THR A 350 10.55 13.59 13.55
CA THR A 350 10.69 12.51 12.56
C THR A 350 12.09 12.43 11.95
N LEU A 351 12.97 13.39 12.26
CA LEU A 351 14.35 13.45 11.77
C LEU A 351 15.28 12.45 12.49
N ILE A 352 14.88 11.16 12.46
CA ILE A 352 15.60 10.02 13.05
C ILE A 352 15.46 8.78 12.15
N GLU A 353 16.37 7.81 12.34
CA GLU A 353 16.50 6.61 11.49
C GLU A 353 15.22 5.75 11.40
N ALA A 354 14.34 5.83 12.40
CA ALA A 354 13.07 5.11 12.41
C ALA A 354 12.10 5.56 11.29
N TYR A 355 12.25 6.77 10.76
CA TYR A 355 11.40 7.32 9.72
C TYR A 355 12.10 7.41 8.36
N PHE A 356 13.39 7.76 8.35
CA PHE A 356 14.20 7.82 7.13
C PHE A 356 15.44 6.94 7.29
N HIS A 357 15.53 5.88 6.49
CA HIS A 357 16.61 4.91 6.65
C HIS A 357 17.96 5.50 6.24
N ALA A 358 18.96 5.37 7.13
CA ALA A 358 20.28 5.96 6.93
C ALA A 358 20.97 5.48 5.64
N ALA A 359 20.77 4.22 5.24
CA ALA A 359 21.32 3.68 3.99
C ALA A 359 20.78 4.41 2.75
N SER A 360 19.46 4.65 2.71
CA SER A 360 18.79 5.32 1.59
C SER A 360 19.10 6.81 1.50
N LEU A 361 19.41 7.47 2.63
CA LEU A 361 19.90 8.86 2.62
C LEU A 361 21.26 9.00 1.91
N LEU A 362 22.13 8.00 2.08
CA LEU A 362 23.47 8.00 1.49
C LEU A 362 23.44 7.67 -0.01
N ASP A 363 22.64 6.69 -0.39
CA ASP A 363 22.51 6.23 -1.78
C ASP A 363 21.03 5.98 -2.14
N PRO A 364 20.32 7.00 -2.66
CA PRO A 364 18.92 6.87 -3.02
C PRO A 364 18.71 6.19 -4.38
N GLY A 365 19.77 5.84 -5.13
CA GLY A 365 19.65 5.09 -6.39
C GLY A 365 19.11 5.90 -7.59
N TRP A 366 19.05 7.23 -7.51
CA TRP A 366 18.55 8.06 -8.61
C TRP A 366 19.55 8.19 -9.76
N ASN A 367 19.02 8.22 -10.98
CA ASN A 367 19.82 8.49 -12.17
C ASN A 367 20.36 9.94 -12.14
N PRO A 368 21.63 10.16 -12.51
CA PRO A 368 22.17 11.51 -12.67
C PRO A 368 21.40 12.24 -13.79
N PRO A 369 21.36 13.57 -13.79
CA PRO A 369 20.68 14.30 -14.86
C PRO A 369 21.33 14.03 -16.22
N LEU A 370 20.52 13.63 -17.21
CA LEU A 370 20.98 13.50 -18.60
C LEU A 370 21.34 14.87 -19.20
N VAL A 371 20.60 15.89 -18.79
CA VAL A 371 20.69 17.31 -19.16
C VAL A 371 20.34 18.15 -17.94
N ASP A 372 20.80 19.40 -17.89
CA ASP A 372 20.62 20.27 -16.72
C ASP A 372 19.85 21.55 -17.10
N ALA A 373 18.59 21.62 -16.69
CA ALA A 373 17.69 22.74 -16.95
C ALA A 373 18.12 24.06 -16.30
N ARG A 374 19.08 24.03 -15.36
CA ARG A 374 19.62 25.22 -14.72
C ARG A 374 20.64 25.96 -15.59
N LEU A 375 21.13 25.32 -16.66
CA LEU A 375 22.09 25.93 -17.59
C LEU A 375 21.39 26.89 -18.56
N GLU A 376 22.12 27.91 -19.02
CA GLU A 376 21.59 28.89 -20.00
C GLU A 376 21.20 28.24 -21.34
N GLN A 377 21.80 27.10 -21.69
CA GLN A 377 21.52 26.40 -22.93
C GLN A 377 20.15 25.70 -22.84
N PRO A 378 19.26 25.86 -23.84
CA PRO A 378 17.97 25.18 -23.85
C PRO A 378 18.10 23.66 -23.73
N VAL A 379 17.23 23.02 -22.94
CA VAL A 379 17.21 21.56 -22.73
C VAL A 379 17.17 20.79 -24.05
N SER A 380 16.40 21.27 -25.03
CA SER A 380 16.32 20.66 -26.37
C SER A 380 17.66 20.66 -27.12
N GLU A 381 18.49 21.69 -26.95
CA GLU A 381 19.83 21.75 -27.55
C GLU A 381 20.82 20.87 -26.79
N GLN A 382 20.72 20.81 -25.45
CA GLN A 382 21.52 19.90 -24.63
C GLN A 382 21.24 18.44 -25.03
N LEU A 383 19.97 18.06 -25.16
CA LEU A 383 19.56 16.72 -25.60
C LEU A 383 20.10 16.40 -26.99
N GLN A 384 20.02 17.32 -27.95
CA GLN A 384 20.61 17.11 -29.27
C GLN A 384 22.13 16.89 -29.22
N SER A 385 22.84 17.58 -28.32
CA SER A 385 24.27 17.38 -28.11
C SER A 385 24.58 15.99 -27.55
N VAL A 386 23.77 15.50 -26.59
CA VAL A 386 23.90 14.14 -26.03
C VAL A 386 23.60 13.09 -27.12
N ILE A 387 22.48 13.22 -27.82
CA ILE A 387 22.09 12.29 -28.91
C ILE A 387 23.16 12.23 -30.00
N SER A 388 23.79 13.37 -30.33
CA SER A 388 24.84 13.44 -31.35
C SER A 388 26.16 12.78 -30.92
N SER A 389 26.41 12.61 -29.62
CA SER A 389 27.59 11.91 -29.10
C SER A 389 27.37 10.41 -28.89
N CYS A 390 26.11 9.95 -28.92
CA CYS A 390 25.75 8.57 -28.66
C CYS A 390 26.19 7.61 -29.76
N SER A 391 26.71 6.46 -29.35
CA SER A 391 26.83 5.29 -30.24
C SER A 391 25.46 4.62 -30.43
N SER A 392 25.19 4.07 -31.61
CA SER A 392 23.90 3.39 -31.86
C SER A 392 23.93 1.93 -31.39
N LEU A 393 22.87 1.53 -30.67
CA LEU A 393 22.53 0.13 -30.41
C LEU A 393 21.51 -0.35 -31.45
N SER A 394 21.22 -1.67 -31.44
CA SER A 394 20.07 -2.18 -32.17
C SER A 394 18.77 -1.66 -31.55
N ASP A 395 17.70 -1.61 -32.35
CA ASP A 395 16.34 -1.34 -31.88
C ASP A 395 16.00 -2.17 -30.65
N LYS A 396 15.31 -1.55 -29.68
CA LYS A 396 14.90 -2.18 -28.42
C LYS A 396 13.38 -2.18 -28.31
N GLU A 397 12.85 -3.15 -27.56
CA GLU A 397 11.41 -3.27 -27.34
C GLU A 397 11.04 -2.53 -26.05
N LEU A 398 10.13 -1.56 -26.16
CA LEU A 398 9.53 -0.88 -25.01
C LEU A 398 8.15 -1.47 -24.79
N PHE A 399 7.96 -2.17 -23.69
CA PHE A 399 6.66 -2.69 -23.32
C PHE A 399 5.93 -1.68 -22.45
N VAL A 400 4.64 -1.52 -22.71
CA VAL A 400 3.78 -0.56 -22.00
C VAL A 400 2.56 -1.31 -21.48
N LEU A 401 2.39 -1.32 -20.16
CA LEU A 401 1.23 -1.89 -19.48
C LEU A 401 0.32 -0.74 -19.05
N PRO A 402 -0.91 -0.68 -19.57
CA PRO A 402 -1.83 0.36 -19.18
C PRO A 402 -2.44 0.04 -17.81
N TYR A 403 -2.56 1.09 -17.01
CA TYR A 403 -3.31 1.19 -15.78
C TYR A 403 -4.20 2.44 -15.91
N GLU A 404 -5.38 2.47 -15.28
CA GLU A 404 -6.43 3.47 -15.54
C GLU A 404 -5.93 4.90 -15.89
N ALA A 405 -5.15 5.54 -15.01
CA ALA A 405 -4.54 6.85 -15.26
C ALA A 405 -3.01 6.83 -15.49
N LEU A 406 -2.35 5.67 -15.43
CA LEU A 406 -0.90 5.53 -15.50
C LEU A 406 -0.49 4.41 -16.47
N GLU A 407 0.70 4.44 -17.04
CA GLU A 407 1.27 3.32 -17.78
C GLU A 407 2.58 2.90 -17.11
N LYS A 408 2.78 1.59 -16.88
CA LYS A 408 4.11 1.08 -16.54
C LYS A 408 4.85 0.74 -17.80
N VAL A 409 6.00 1.36 -17.99
CA VAL A 409 6.91 1.03 -19.09
C VAL A 409 8.04 0.16 -18.57
N TYR A 410 8.47 -0.82 -19.36
CA TYR A 410 9.66 -1.58 -19.05
C TYR A 410 10.40 -2.04 -20.30
N ILE A 411 11.71 -2.24 -20.13
CA ILE A 411 12.63 -2.71 -21.17
C ILE A 411 13.37 -3.91 -20.62
N TYR A 412 13.41 -4.97 -21.41
CA TYR A 412 14.20 -6.17 -21.16
C TYR A 412 15.09 -6.47 -22.36
N ASP A 413 16.40 -6.31 -22.18
CA ASP A 413 17.38 -6.65 -23.19
C ASP A 413 18.72 -6.98 -22.53
N GLU A 414 19.37 -8.07 -22.95
CA GLU A 414 20.65 -8.51 -22.39
C GLU A 414 21.76 -7.46 -22.59
N ASP A 415 21.75 -6.71 -23.69
CA ASP A 415 22.77 -5.68 -23.96
C ASP A 415 22.68 -4.51 -22.97
N LEU A 416 21.50 -4.28 -22.38
CA LEU A 416 21.25 -3.18 -21.44
C LEU A 416 21.55 -3.56 -19.99
N ARG A 417 21.72 -4.85 -19.68
CA ARG A 417 21.99 -5.31 -18.30
C ARG A 417 23.29 -4.77 -17.72
N GLU A 418 24.28 -4.50 -18.55
CA GLU A 418 25.57 -3.95 -18.13
C GLU A 418 25.60 -2.41 -18.14
N MET A 419 24.49 -1.76 -18.48
CA MET A 419 24.37 -0.31 -18.38
C MET A 419 24.18 0.11 -16.93
N GLU A 420 24.64 1.32 -16.61
CA GLU A 420 24.51 1.93 -15.30
C GLU A 420 23.18 2.68 -15.20
N TYR A 421 22.84 3.48 -16.22
CA TYR A 421 21.61 4.30 -16.25
C TYR A 421 20.90 4.22 -17.58
N LEU A 422 19.56 4.22 -17.56
CA LEU A 422 18.71 4.32 -18.74
C LEU A 422 17.73 5.48 -18.60
N TYR A 423 17.52 6.17 -19.73
CA TYR A 423 16.62 7.31 -19.85
C TYR A 423 15.72 7.11 -21.06
N LEU A 424 14.43 7.38 -20.88
CA LEU A 424 13.46 7.42 -21.96
C LEU A 424 13.14 8.88 -22.28
N ILE A 425 13.46 9.32 -23.49
CA ILE A 425 13.09 10.64 -23.97
C ILE A 425 11.74 10.52 -24.65
N ALA A 426 10.70 11.09 -24.05
CA ALA A 426 9.33 11.07 -24.57
C ALA A 426 8.65 12.42 -24.32
N ASP A 427 7.92 12.91 -25.31
CA ASP A 427 7.22 14.21 -25.24
C ASP A 427 8.10 15.40 -24.79
N GLY A 428 9.36 15.42 -25.25
CA GLY A 428 10.34 16.44 -24.85
C GLY A 428 10.84 16.36 -23.41
N ARG A 429 10.43 15.33 -22.66
CA ARG A 429 10.86 15.06 -21.28
C ARG A 429 11.89 13.94 -21.25
N VAL A 430 12.68 13.91 -20.16
CA VAL A 430 13.60 12.81 -19.83
C VAL A 430 13.01 12.06 -18.66
N LEU A 431 12.69 10.79 -18.87
CA LEU A 431 12.13 9.89 -17.86
C LEU A 431 13.22 8.92 -17.40
N ASP A 432 13.44 8.84 -16.10
CA ASP A 432 14.47 7.98 -15.51
C ASP A 432 13.94 6.56 -15.35
N LEU A 433 14.62 5.57 -15.95
CA LEU A 433 14.24 4.17 -15.78
C LEU A 433 15.04 3.55 -14.64
N GLN A 434 14.32 2.92 -13.72
CA GLN A 434 14.89 2.25 -12.55
C GLN A 434 15.22 0.80 -12.85
N LYS A 435 16.41 0.39 -12.41
CA LYS A 435 16.93 -0.95 -12.60
C LYS A 435 16.58 -1.83 -11.41
N ASP A 436 15.91 -2.94 -11.66
CA ASP A 436 15.64 -3.93 -10.62
C ASP A 436 16.83 -4.90 -10.41
N SER A 437 16.71 -5.75 -9.39
CA SER A 437 17.74 -6.75 -9.05
C SER A 437 18.00 -7.80 -10.15
N LEU A 438 17.09 -7.92 -11.12
CA LEU A 438 17.16 -8.84 -12.25
C LEU A 438 17.69 -8.13 -13.53
N GLY A 439 17.98 -6.83 -13.44
CA GLY A 439 18.49 -6.02 -14.55
C GLY A 439 17.42 -5.53 -15.52
N PHE A 440 16.13 -5.62 -15.16
CA PHE A 440 15.06 -4.97 -15.92
C PHE A 440 15.00 -3.49 -15.58
N TYR A 441 14.67 -2.70 -16.58
CA TYR A 441 14.49 -1.27 -16.42
C TYR A 441 13.02 -0.93 -16.55
N SER A 442 12.48 -0.16 -15.61
CA SER A 442 11.08 0.25 -15.65
C SER A 442 10.84 1.65 -15.10
N ALA A 443 9.74 2.24 -15.51
CA ALA A 443 9.24 3.51 -14.98
C ALA A 443 7.71 3.49 -14.98
N MET A 444 7.11 4.31 -14.12
CA MET A 444 5.68 4.62 -14.17
C MET A 444 5.52 5.98 -14.83
N VAL A 445 4.61 6.11 -15.80
CA VAL A 445 4.38 7.34 -16.57
C VAL A 445 2.89 7.66 -16.62
N GLY A 446 2.52 8.92 -16.79
CA GLY A 446 1.13 9.30 -17.04
C GLY A 446 0.62 8.74 -18.37
N VAL A 447 -0.66 8.33 -18.44
CA VAL A 447 -1.28 7.76 -19.66
C VAL A 447 -1.32 8.75 -20.84
N ASP A 448 -1.22 10.04 -20.54
CA ASP A 448 -1.11 11.15 -21.47
C ASP A 448 0.30 11.35 -22.06
N THR A 449 1.31 10.63 -21.56
CA THR A 449 2.68 10.68 -22.10
C THR A 449 2.73 10.10 -23.52
N ASP A 450 3.10 10.92 -24.50
CA ASP A 450 3.27 10.44 -25.88
C ASP A 450 4.55 9.58 -26.02
N LEU A 451 4.37 8.27 -25.97
CA LEU A 451 5.42 7.28 -26.17
C LEU A 451 5.68 6.95 -27.65
N SER A 452 4.88 7.45 -28.60
CA SER A 452 4.96 7.03 -30.01
C SER A 452 6.27 7.41 -30.71
N SER A 453 6.95 8.42 -30.19
CA SER A 453 8.23 8.93 -30.68
C SER A 453 9.37 8.75 -29.67
N ALA A 454 9.17 7.89 -28.66
CA ALA A 454 10.12 7.77 -27.56
C ALA A 454 11.47 7.21 -28.03
N GLN A 455 12.55 7.73 -27.45
CA GLN A 455 13.92 7.31 -27.71
C GLN A 455 14.58 6.82 -26.42
N LEU A 456 15.41 5.78 -26.53
CA LEU A 456 16.18 5.28 -25.40
C LEU A 456 17.59 5.84 -25.43
N ILE A 457 18.05 6.37 -24.30
CA ILE A 457 19.46 6.66 -24.02
C ILE A 457 19.94 5.75 -22.89
N ALA A 458 21.07 5.08 -23.09
CA ALA A 458 21.72 4.26 -22.09
C ALA A 458 23.13 4.78 -21.81
N VAL A 459 23.57 4.70 -20.56
CA VAL A 459 24.88 5.13 -20.10
C VAL A 459 25.59 3.94 -19.45
N SER A 460 26.79 3.63 -19.91
CA SER A 460 27.63 2.57 -19.33
C SER A 460 28.41 3.04 -18.11
N PHE A 461 28.95 2.10 -17.32
CA PHE A 461 29.78 2.37 -16.13
C PHE A 461 31.05 3.20 -16.39
N ASP A 462 31.54 3.26 -17.64
CA ASP A 462 32.67 4.10 -18.04
C ASP A 462 32.23 5.47 -18.61
N GLY A 463 30.93 5.78 -18.52
CA GLY A 463 30.34 7.05 -18.92
C GLY A 463 30.15 7.24 -20.43
N GLN A 464 30.11 6.15 -21.21
CA GLN A 464 29.79 6.22 -22.64
C GLN A 464 28.28 6.24 -22.86
N TYR A 465 27.83 7.04 -23.83
CA TYR A 465 26.43 7.20 -24.17
C TYR A 465 26.06 6.35 -25.38
N TYR A 466 24.89 5.72 -25.29
CA TYR A 466 24.31 4.89 -26.34
C TYR A 466 22.87 5.30 -26.58
N GLN A 467 22.42 5.19 -27.83
CA GLN A 467 21.04 5.44 -28.22
C GLN A 467 20.44 4.24 -28.94
N ALA A 468 19.15 4.01 -28.75
CA ALA A 468 18.38 3.03 -29.49
C ALA A 468 17.00 3.57 -29.88
N ASP A 469 16.57 3.23 -31.09
CA ASP A 469 15.17 3.39 -31.48
C ASP A 469 14.31 2.35 -30.74
N LEU A 470 13.05 2.72 -30.45
CA LEU A 470 12.14 1.88 -29.70
C LEU A 470 11.00 1.34 -30.57
N LEU A 471 10.79 0.04 -30.48
CA LEU A 471 9.55 -0.60 -30.91
C LEU A 471 8.60 -0.64 -29.71
N VAL A 472 7.64 0.29 -29.68
CA VAL A 472 6.65 0.40 -28.61
C VAL A 472 5.58 -0.68 -28.76
N LYS A 473 5.44 -1.49 -27.72
CA LYS A 473 4.44 -2.55 -27.60
C LYS A 473 3.48 -2.22 -26.46
N LYS A 474 2.36 -1.57 -26.80
CA LYS A 474 1.28 -1.29 -25.84
C LYS A 474 0.37 -2.51 -25.66
N ALA A 475 0.21 -2.97 -24.43
CA ALA A 475 -0.88 -3.87 -24.07
C ALA A 475 -2.22 -3.12 -24.15
N GLN A 476 -3.29 -3.79 -24.56
CA GLN A 476 -4.64 -3.19 -24.58
C GLN A 476 -5.46 -3.74 -23.40
N LEU A 477 -6.04 -2.83 -22.60
CA LEU A 477 -7.13 -3.16 -21.67
C LEU A 477 -8.42 -3.30 -22.49
N LEU A 478 -9.02 -4.49 -22.52
CA LEU A 478 -10.30 -4.73 -23.18
C LEU A 478 -11.44 -4.18 -22.31
N GLN A 479 -11.88 -2.94 -22.58
CA GLN A 479 -13.12 -2.39 -22.08
C GLN A 479 -14.30 -2.88 -22.95
N ASP A 480 -15.27 -3.55 -22.32
CA ASP A 480 -16.66 -3.72 -22.77
C ASP A 480 -16.90 -4.07 -24.25
N GLN A 481 -16.90 -5.34 -24.69
CA GLN A 481 -17.82 -5.82 -25.76
C GLN A 481 -18.07 -7.34 -25.74
N ILE A 482 -19.34 -7.70 -25.49
CA ILE A 482 -19.97 -8.95 -25.91
C ILE A 482 -20.08 -8.97 -27.43
N VAL A 483 -19.44 -9.92 -28.13
CA VAL A 483 -19.83 -10.31 -29.50
C VAL A 483 -19.64 -11.82 -29.72
N GLU A 484 -20.77 -12.53 -29.87
CA GLU A 484 -20.84 -13.85 -30.54
C GLU A 484 -20.50 -13.69 -32.04
N PHE A 485 -19.75 -14.62 -32.65
CA PHE A 485 -20.15 -15.42 -33.82
C PHE A 485 -19.02 -16.24 -34.46
N SER A 486 -19.47 -17.22 -35.25
CA SER A 486 -18.85 -18.45 -35.77
C SER A 486 -18.01 -18.36 -37.06
N ALA A 487 -17.04 -19.30 -37.13
CA ALA A 487 -16.63 -20.15 -38.27
C ALA A 487 -15.80 -19.58 -39.46
N GLY A 488 -14.74 -20.33 -39.82
CA GLY A 488 -14.48 -20.71 -41.21
C GLY A 488 -13.17 -20.27 -41.89
N SER A 489 -12.33 -21.28 -42.16
CA SER A 489 -11.45 -21.50 -43.34
C SER A 489 -10.39 -20.48 -43.81
N GLU A 490 -9.14 -20.98 -43.78
CA GLU A 490 -8.14 -21.04 -44.87
C GLU A 490 -7.78 -19.76 -45.67
N LYS A 491 -6.73 -19.06 -45.22
CA LYS A 491 -5.47 -18.75 -45.96
C LYS A 491 -4.63 -17.74 -45.16
N ALA A 492 -3.35 -18.04 -44.92
CA ALA A 492 -2.37 -17.15 -44.27
C ALA A 492 -2.24 -15.80 -45.03
N PRO A 493 -2.22 -14.62 -44.35
CA PRO A 493 -0.95 -13.97 -43.91
C PRO A 493 -1.03 -12.88 -42.77
N ASP A 494 0.14 -12.28 -42.45
CA ASP A 494 0.42 -10.93 -41.87
C ASP A 494 0.69 -10.79 -40.33
N PRO A 495 1.89 -10.35 -39.86
CA PRO A 495 2.23 -10.17 -38.43
C PRO A 495 1.58 -8.96 -37.75
N THR A 496 0.69 -8.23 -38.44
CA THR A 496 -0.01 -7.05 -37.92
C THR A 496 -1.34 -7.37 -37.23
N VAL A 497 -1.58 -8.63 -36.87
CA VAL A 497 -2.75 -9.07 -36.08
C VAL A 497 -2.28 -9.76 -34.81
N TYR A 498 -1.90 -8.98 -33.80
CA TYR A 498 -1.98 -9.44 -32.41
C TYR A 498 -3.41 -9.19 -31.96
N LYS A 499 -4.27 -10.18 -32.20
CA LYS A 499 -5.56 -10.27 -31.52
C LYS A 499 -5.34 -11.11 -30.27
N ASP A 500 -5.72 -10.50 -29.15
CA ASP A 500 -6.35 -11.08 -27.95
C ASP A 500 -5.71 -12.37 -27.40
N GLU A 501 -5.12 -12.29 -26.20
CA GLU A 501 -4.89 -13.35 -25.19
C GLU A 501 -3.49 -13.24 -24.53
N LEU A 502 -3.45 -13.19 -23.19
CA LEU A 502 -2.30 -13.63 -22.40
C LEU A 502 -2.02 -15.10 -22.74
N GLY A 503 -1.23 -15.33 -23.79
CA GLY A 503 -0.65 -16.63 -24.16
C GLY A 503 -1.59 -17.81 -24.22
N THR A 504 -2.29 -18.01 -25.35
CA THR A 504 -2.71 -19.33 -25.78
C THR A 504 -1.63 -20.01 -26.61
N LEU A 505 -1.22 -21.21 -26.22
CA LEU A 505 -0.58 -22.15 -27.14
C LEU A 505 -1.68 -22.82 -27.98
N THR A 506 -1.98 -22.28 -29.17
CA THR A 506 -2.95 -22.89 -30.10
C THR A 506 -2.47 -24.25 -30.63
N ASP A 507 -3.31 -25.27 -30.49
CA ASP A 507 -3.04 -26.70 -30.64
C ASP A 507 -2.33 -27.16 -31.94
N PRO A 508 -1.55 -28.28 -31.92
CA PRO A 508 -0.89 -28.94 -30.78
C PRO A 508 0.64 -28.76 -30.76
N TYR A 509 1.22 -28.72 -29.55
CA TYR A 509 2.67 -28.66 -29.32
C TYR A 509 3.22 -30.04 -28.94
N GLU A 510 4.32 -30.43 -29.61
CA GLU A 510 4.96 -31.73 -29.44
C GLU A 510 6.35 -31.56 -28.81
N ILE A 511 6.56 -32.15 -27.63
CA ILE A 511 7.89 -32.35 -27.05
C ILE A 511 8.31 -33.78 -27.37
N SER A 512 9.36 -33.94 -28.17
CA SER A 512 9.94 -35.24 -28.49
C SER A 512 11.41 -35.30 -28.07
N THR A 513 11.91 -36.50 -27.81
CA THR A 513 13.33 -36.73 -27.48
C THR A 513 14.02 -37.52 -28.60
N ASP A 514 15.15 -37.02 -29.08
CA ASP A 514 16.06 -37.74 -29.98
C ASP A 514 17.14 -38.55 -29.21
N THR A 515 17.17 -38.40 -27.87
CA THR A 515 18.14 -39.04 -27.00
C THR A 515 17.82 -40.53 -26.81
N SER A 516 18.74 -41.41 -27.25
CA SER A 516 18.54 -42.86 -27.24
C SER A 516 18.25 -43.43 -25.83
N GLY A 517 17.08 -44.06 -25.68
CA GLY A 517 16.62 -44.65 -24.43
C GLY A 517 16.23 -43.65 -23.35
N ASN A 518 16.05 -42.37 -23.70
CA ASN A 518 15.31 -41.41 -22.89
C ASN A 518 13.83 -41.80 -22.91
N ARG A 519 13.18 -41.76 -21.76
CA ARG A 519 11.75 -42.07 -21.62
C ARG A 519 11.08 -40.98 -20.81
N PHE A 520 10.03 -40.37 -21.34
CA PHE A 520 9.17 -39.44 -20.63
C PHE A 520 8.21 -40.20 -19.71
N ASP A 521 8.01 -39.68 -18.51
CA ASP A 521 7.10 -40.25 -17.52
C ASP A 521 5.97 -39.30 -17.10
N SER A 522 6.14 -37.99 -17.31
CA SER A 522 5.16 -36.98 -16.94
C SER A 522 5.42 -35.64 -17.65
N LEU A 523 4.39 -34.81 -17.70
CA LEU A 523 4.49 -33.39 -18.03
C LEU A 523 4.37 -32.58 -16.73
N VAL A 524 5.38 -31.78 -16.41
CA VAL A 524 5.46 -30.99 -15.19
C VAL A 524 5.37 -29.52 -15.54
N VAL A 525 4.41 -28.80 -14.96
CA VAL A 525 4.32 -27.34 -15.04
C VAL A 525 5.08 -26.75 -13.86
N GLN A 526 6.16 -26.03 -14.15
CA GLN A 526 7.01 -25.42 -13.15
C GLN A 526 6.97 -23.89 -13.25
N LEU A 527 7.09 -23.24 -12.11
CA LEU A 527 7.37 -21.82 -12.01
C LEU A 527 8.87 -21.64 -11.74
N LEU A 528 9.52 -20.80 -12.54
CA LEU A 528 10.91 -20.41 -12.38
C LEU A 528 11.02 -18.90 -12.33
N ASP A 529 12.17 -18.42 -11.89
CA ASP A 529 12.56 -17.04 -12.09
C ASP A 529 12.59 -16.67 -13.59
N ALA A 530 12.55 -15.37 -13.90
CA ALA A 530 12.55 -14.87 -15.28
C ALA A 530 13.69 -15.44 -16.15
N ASN A 531 14.81 -15.81 -15.54
CA ASN A 531 16.01 -16.33 -16.22
C ASN A 531 16.01 -17.86 -16.38
N ALA A 532 15.01 -18.56 -15.86
CA ALA A 532 14.94 -20.03 -15.87
C ALA A 532 16.13 -20.71 -15.17
N THR A 533 16.76 -20.02 -14.24
CA THR A 533 17.94 -20.47 -13.48
C THR A 533 17.57 -21.02 -12.11
N THR A 534 16.53 -20.46 -11.50
CA THR A 534 16.06 -20.83 -10.18
C THR A 534 14.67 -21.44 -10.31
N PHE A 535 14.57 -22.72 -9.96
CA PHE A 535 13.27 -23.36 -9.78
C PHE A 535 12.60 -22.78 -8.54
N ILE A 536 11.35 -22.34 -8.69
CA ILE A 536 10.55 -21.74 -7.62
C ILE A 536 9.54 -22.75 -7.11
N ASP A 537 8.67 -23.25 -8.00
CA ASP A 537 7.61 -24.17 -7.60
C ASP A 537 7.18 -25.12 -8.72
N THR A 538 6.54 -26.22 -8.36
CA THR A 538 5.82 -27.10 -9.29
C THR A 538 4.34 -26.87 -9.11
N LEU A 539 3.70 -26.32 -10.15
CA LEU A 539 2.28 -26.00 -10.14
C LEU A 539 1.42 -27.24 -10.42
N HIS A 540 1.84 -28.07 -11.37
CA HIS A 540 1.15 -29.33 -11.69
C HIS A 540 2.09 -30.41 -12.22
N THR A 541 1.69 -31.67 -12.08
CA THR A 541 2.35 -32.81 -12.73
C THR A 541 1.31 -33.79 -13.28
N SER A 542 1.27 -33.91 -14.59
CA SER A 542 0.41 -34.86 -15.30
C SER A 542 1.15 -36.15 -15.63
N THR A 543 0.63 -37.28 -15.15
CA THR A 543 1.17 -38.64 -15.42
C THR A 543 0.30 -39.45 -16.38
N GLU A 544 -0.83 -38.89 -16.83
CA GLU A 544 -1.74 -39.48 -17.79
C GLU A 544 -2.41 -38.39 -18.64
N GLU A 545 -3.01 -38.77 -19.77
CA GLU A 545 -3.72 -37.84 -20.66
C GLU A 545 -4.91 -37.22 -19.93
N GLU A 546 -4.88 -35.90 -19.73
CA GLU A 546 -5.87 -35.19 -18.93
C GLU A 546 -6.02 -33.72 -19.33
N LYS A 547 -7.16 -33.13 -18.95
CA LYS A 547 -7.37 -31.68 -18.99
C LYS A 547 -7.07 -31.11 -17.61
N VAL A 548 -6.10 -30.21 -17.55
CA VAL A 548 -5.70 -29.49 -16.34
C VAL A 548 -6.20 -28.07 -16.43
N SER A 549 -6.82 -27.60 -15.35
CA SER A 549 -7.05 -26.19 -15.11
C SER A 549 -6.97 -25.97 -13.61
N ASP A 550 -6.19 -24.97 -13.22
CA ASP A 550 -5.88 -24.72 -11.83
C ASP A 550 -5.56 -23.24 -11.63
N VAL A 551 -5.49 -22.81 -10.38
CA VAL A 551 -5.20 -21.42 -10.01
C VAL A 551 -4.12 -21.43 -8.94
N PHE A 552 -3.20 -20.48 -9.02
CA PHE A 552 -2.23 -20.26 -7.96
C PHE A 552 -2.22 -18.79 -7.51
N LEU A 553 -2.00 -18.58 -6.23
CA LEU A 553 -1.74 -17.26 -5.64
C LEU A 553 -0.26 -16.94 -5.83
N CYS A 554 0.06 -15.87 -6.54
CA CYS A 554 1.42 -15.37 -6.62
C CYS A 554 1.81 -14.77 -5.26
N ARG A 555 2.63 -15.51 -4.50
CA ARG A 555 3.25 -15.02 -3.25
C ARG A 555 4.66 -14.50 -3.45
N LEU A 556 5.08 -14.43 -4.71
CA LEU A 556 6.40 -14.00 -5.10
C LEU A 556 6.40 -12.49 -5.28
N PRO A 557 7.55 -11.81 -5.13
CA PRO A 557 7.64 -10.39 -5.43
C PRO A 557 7.09 -10.08 -6.83
N THR A 558 6.35 -8.99 -6.97
CA THR A 558 5.81 -8.57 -8.28
C THR A 558 6.93 -8.48 -9.30
N GLY A 559 6.81 -9.19 -10.43
CA GLY A 559 7.89 -9.29 -11.42
C GLY A 559 7.68 -10.36 -12.49
N TRP A 560 8.70 -10.55 -13.33
CA TRP A 560 8.70 -11.56 -14.40
C TRP A 560 9.10 -12.94 -13.90
N TYR A 561 8.39 -13.96 -14.41
CA TYR A 561 8.59 -15.38 -14.09
C TYR A 561 8.44 -16.23 -15.34
N ARG A 562 8.88 -17.49 -15.28
CA ARG A 562 8.73 -18.45 -16.36
C ARG A 562 7.86 -19.63 -15.96
N PHE A 563 6.81 -19.86 -16.73
CA PHE A 563 6.06 -21.11 -16.75
C PHE A 563 6.77 -22.10 -17.67
N ARG A 564 7.31 -23.16 -17.09
CA ARG A 564 7.99 -24.22 -17.83
C ARG A 564 7.11 -25.46 -17.93
N MET A 565 6.77 -25.85 -19.15
CA MET A 565 6.17 -27.13 -19.51
C MET A 565 7.30 -28.14 -19.73
N LYS A 566 7.65 -28.92 -18.70
CA LYS A 566 8.77 -29.87 -18.71
C LYS A 566 8.31 -31.30 -18.93
N ALA A 567 8.73 -31.92 -20.03
CA ALA A 567 8.67 -33.37 -20.18
C ALA A 567 9.72 -34.03 -19.29
N ASN A 568 9.26 -34.51 -18.13
CA ASN A 568 10.12 -35.16 -17.15
C ASN A 568 10.51 -36.55 -17.64
N SER A 569 11.78 -36.91 -17.45
CA SER A 569 12.37 -38.06 -18.09
C SER A 569 13.40 -38.79 -17.23
N ASN A 570 13.75 -40.00 -17.65
CA ASN A 570 14.78 -40.80 -16.97
C ASN A 570 16.23 -40.41 -17.32
N LYS A 571 16.49 -39.52 -18.29
CA LYS A 571 17.85 -39.13 -18.70
C LYS A 571 18.05 -37.64 -18.93
N LYS A 572 17.19 -37.01 -19.73
CA LYS A 572 17.32 -35.61 -20.12
C LYS A 572 15.93 -35.03 -20.35
N ASP A 573 15.57 -34.09 -19.47
CA ASP A 573 14.30 -33.41 -19.57
C ASP A 573 14.32 -32.46 -20.77
N GLU A 574 13.22 -32.45 -21.52
CA GLU A 574 12.97 -31.49 -22.59
C GLU A 574 11.84 -30.57 -22.13
N PHE A 575 11.86 -29.29 -22.48
CA PHE A 575 10.90 -28.33 -21.94
C PHE A 575 10.62 -27.16 -22.89
N ILE A 576 9.51 -26.48 -22.61
CA ILE A 576 9.11 -25.22 -23.25
C ILE A 576 8.88 -24.21 -22.13
N ASP A 577 9.42 -23.00 -22.27
CA ASP A 577 9.22 -21.91 -21.33
C ASP A 577 8.31 -20.84 -21.90
N TYR A 578 7.45 -20.29 -21.05
CA TYR A 578 6.57 -19.16 -21.31
C TYR A 578 6.82 -18.07 -20.27
N LEU A 579 7.08 -16.84 -20.71
CA LEU A 579 7.39 -15.72 -19.81
C LEU A 579 6.08 -15.03 -19.39
N VAL A 580 5.91 -14.80 -18.08
CA VAL A 580 4.69 -14.23 -17.50
C VAL A 580 5.04 -13.18 -16.46
N TYR A 581 4.25 -12.11 -16.37
CA TYR A 581 4.40 -11.11 -15.31
C TYR A 581 3.38 -11.42 -14.23
N LEU A 582 3.85 -11.56 -13.00
CA LEU A 582 3.01 -11.89 -11.86
C LEU A 582 3.09 -10.77 -10.82
N GLU A 583 1.96 -10.39 -10.25
CA GLU A 583 1.82 -9.42 -9.18
C GLU A 583 1.65 -10.14 -7.85
N SER A 584 2.42 -9.71 -6.85
CA SER A 584 2.39 -10.28 -5.51
C SER A 584 1.04 -10.04 -4.87
N GLY A 585 0.36 -11.11 -4.46
CA GLY A 585 -0.97 -11.05 -3.85
C GLY A 585 -2.11 -11.42 -4.80
N ASP A 586 -1.83 -11.56 -6.10
CA ASP A 586 -2.85 -11.85 -7.10
C ASP A 586 -2.96 -13.33 -7.46
N TYR A 587 -4.14 -13.72 -7.92
CA TYR A 587 -4.44 -15.07 -8.39
C TYR A 587 -4.31 -15.15 -9.91
N TYR A 588 -3.68 -16.23 -10.35
CA TYR A 588 -3.44 -16.51 -11.76
C TYR A 588 -3.99 -17.89 -12.08
N ALA A 589 -4.88 -17.96 -13.06
CA ALA A 589 -5.40 -19.21 -13.57
C ALA A 589 -4.48 -19.73 -14.67
N TYR A 590 -4.23 -21.03 -14.72
CA TYR A 590 -3.59 -21.67 -15.85
C TYR A 590 -4.35 -22.94 -16.24
N SER A 591 -4.36 -23.25 -17.53
CA SER A 591 -4.96 -24.48 -18.04
C SER A 591 -4.11 -25.08 -19.15
N TYR A 592 -4.26 -26.38 -19.40
CA TYR A 592 -3.74 -27.08 -20.58
C TYR A 592 -4.43 -28.44 -20.78
N GLN A 593 -4.40 -28.95 -22.00
CA GLN A 593 -4.79 -30.31 -22.33
C GLN A 593 -3.55 -31.14 -22.66
N LEU A 594 -3.27 -32.17 -21.86
CA LEU A 594 -2.30 -33.21 -22.23
C LEU A 594 -3.02 -34.21 -23.14
N ASN A 595 -2.67 -34.18 -24.44
CA ASN A 595 -3.30 -34.99 -25.48
C ASN A 595 -2.65 -36.36 -25.65
N LYS A 596 -1.35 -36.48 -25.34
CA LYS A 596 -0.60 -37.71 -25.48
C LYS A 596 0.60 -37.71 -24.54
N LEU A 597 0.78 -38.82 -23.83
CA LEU A 597 1.99 -39.13 -23.07
C LEU A 597 2.52 -40.50 -23.49
N SER A 598 3.61 -40.53 -24.26
CA SER A 598 4.35 -41.75 -24.60
C SER A 598 5.82 -41.65 -24.21
N ASP A 599 6.51 -42.79 -24.16
CA ASP A 599 7.92 -42.88 -23.78
C ASP A 599 8.81 -41.85 -24.50
N ASP A 600 8.54 -41.51 -25.76
CA ASP A 600 9.40 -40.64 -26.57
C ASP A 600 8.73 -39.35 -27.04
N THR A 601 7.46 -39.13 -26.69
CA THR A 601 6.69 -37.98 -27.17
C THR A 601 5.61 -37.57 -26.19
N ILE A 602 5.57 -36.28 -25.86
CA ILE A 602 4.45 -35.62 -25.18
C ILE A 602 3.79 -34.66 -26.17
N VAL A 603 2.47 -34.71 -26.28
CA VAL A 603 1.69 -33.72 -27.03
C VAL A 603 0.72 -33.06 -26.08
N PHE A 604 0.81 -31.74 -25.96
CA PHE A 604 -0.13 -30.95 -25.17
C PHE A 604 -0.61 -29.73 -25.98
N SER A 605 -1.71 -29.16 -25.55
CA SER A 605 -2.39 -28.10 -26.29
C SER A 605 -3.23 -27.24 -25.36
N SER A 606 -3.80 -26.15 -25.89
CA SER A 606 -4.67 -25.23 -25.16
C SER A 606 -4.04 -24.76 -23.83
N PHE A 607 -2.72 -24.55 -23.82
CA PHE A 607 -2.07 -23.98 -22.63
C PHE A 607 -2.40 -22.50 -22.55
N GLU A 608 -2.97 -22.07 -21.44
CA GLU A 608 -3.44 -20.72 -21.15
C GLU A 608 -2.95 -20.32 -19.76
N ILE A 609 -2.61 -19.04 -19.58
CA ILE A 609 -2.45 -18.43 -18.27
C ILE A 609 -3.09 -17.05 -18.27
N SER A 610 -4.04 -16.80 -17.36
CA SER A 610 -4.76 -15.54 -17.28
C SER A 610 -4.58 -14.86 -15.93
N GLY A 611 -4.49 -13.52 -15.97
CA GLY A 611 -4.40 -12.67 -14.79
C GLY A 611 -5.75 -12.44 -14.11
N PRO A 612 -5.77 -11.69 -13.00
CA PRO A 612 -7.01 -11.36 -12.30
C PRO A 612 -7.92 -10.52 -13.22
N GLY A 613 -9.02 -11.11 -13.69
CA GLY A 613 -10.09 -10.40 -14.41
C GLY A 613 -10.51 -10.96 -15.78
N GLU A 614 -9.76 -11.88 -16.40
CA GLU A 614 -10.20 -12.55 -17.63
C GLU A 614 -11.05 -13.80 -17.32
N SER A 615 -12.27 -13.85 -17.84
CA SER A 615 -13.18 -14.98 -17.65
C SER A 615 -12.60 -16.28 -18.23
N SER A 616 -12.13 -17.18 -17.36
CA SER A 616 -11.52 -18.48 -17.69
C SER A 616 -12.52 -19.49 -18.31
N PRO A 617 -12.16 -20.24 -19.37
CA PRO A 617 -13.02 -21.24 -20.00
C PRO A 617 -12.80 -22.69 -19.50
N VAL A 618 -12.51 -22.89 -18.21
CA VAL A 618 -12.56 -24.23 -17.59
C VAL A 618 -13.37 -24.22 -16.28
N GLN A 619 -14.66 -24.57 -16.43
CA GLN A 619 -15.44 -25.17 -15.35
C GLN A 619 -14.83 -26.53 -14.97
N LYS A 620 -14.15 -26.58 -13.83
CA LYS A 620 -14.01 -27.80 -13.02
C LYS A 620 -14.21 -27.42 -11.56
N ASP A 621 -15.46 -27.40 -11.14
CA ASP A 621 -15.97 -27.51 -9.76
C ASP A 621 -15.09 -26.89 -8.66
N MET A 622 -14.66 -25.64 -8.85
CA MET A 622 -14.15 -24.81 -7.76
C MET A 622 -15.30 -24.01 -7.20
N VAL A 623 -15.71 -24.41 -6.00
CA VAL A 623 -16.48 -23.58 -5.10
C VAL A 623 -15.71 -22.29 -4.87
N GLY A 624 -16.26 -21.18 -5.36
CA GLY A 624 -15.70 -19.87 -5.11
C GLY A 624 -16.12 -18.83 -6.15
N ASP A 625 -17.35 -18.91 -6.66
CA ASP A 625 -17.93 -17.75 -7.33
C ASP A 625 -17.95 -16.60 -6.33
N LEU A 626 -17.18 -15.55 -6.64
CA LEU A 626 -17.35 -14.21 -6.12
C LEU A 626 -18.74 -13.77 -6.60
N ILE A 627 -19.77 -14.04 -5.80
CA ILE A 627 -21.13 -13.59 -6.10
C ILE A 627 -21.12 -12.09 -5.87
N VAL A 628 -21.09 -11.34 -6.97
CA VAL A 628 -21.39 -9.91 -7.00
C VAL A 628 -22.80 -9.75 -6.43
N SER A 629 -22.90 -9.17 -5.23
CA SER A 629 -24.18 -8.84 -4.61
C SER A 629 -24.85 -7.69 -5.37
N ASP A 630 -26.17 -7.62 -5.30
CA ASP A 630 -26.97 -6.50 -5.81
C ASP A 630 -26.97 -5.27 -4.87
N GLY A 631 -25.88 -5.11 -4.11
CA GLY A 631 -25.70 -4.07 -3.10
C GLY A 631 -26.20 -4.47 -1.71
N THR A 632 -27.22 -5.32 -1.55
CA THR A 632 -27.77 -5.61 -0.19
C THR A 632 -28.12 -7.08 0.08
N THR A 633 -28.04 -7.94 -0.95
CA THR A 633 -28.40 -9.36 -0.88
C THR A 633 -27.30 -10.25 -1.48
N ILE A 634 -26.91 -11.29 -0.75
CA ILE A 634 -26.04 -12.38 -1.21
C ILE A 634 -26.85 -13.68 -1.17
N ALA A 635 -26.95 -14.40 -2.28
CA ALA A 635 -27.57 -15.72 -2.30
C ALA A 635 -26.80 -16.65 -3.25
N SER A 636 -26.52 -17.88 -2.79
CA SER A 636 -25.87 -18.93 -3.55
C SER A 636 -26.68 -20.23 -3.49
N ASP A 637 -27.09 -20.71 -4.66
CA ASP A 637 -27.69 -22.03 -4.83
C ASP A 637 -26.63 -23.14 -4.96
N GLN A 638 -25.35 -22.79 -5.04
CA GLN A 638 -24.24 -23.74 -5.14
C GLN A 638 -23.75 -24.18 -3.75
N SER A 639 -23.29 -25.43 -3.65
CA SER A 639 -22.71 -25.95 -2.41
C SER A 639 -21.29 -25.41 -2.20
N ILE A 640 -21.02 -24.81 -1.04
CA ILE A 640 -19.71 -24.32 -0.63
C ILE A 640 -18.93 -25.39 0.15
N THR A 641 -17.78 -25.82 -0.37
CA THR A 641 -16.92 -26.83 0.28
C THR A 641 -15.61 -26.21 0.73
N PHE A 642 -15.31 -26.34 2.04
CA PHE A 642 -14.00 -26.08 2.60
C PHE A 642 -13.30 -27.41 2.84
N ALA A 643 -12.17 -27.67 2.19
CA ALA A 643 -11.37 -28.87 2.38
C ALA A 643 -9.92 -28.48 2.66
N THR A 644 -9.26 -29.19 3.58
CA THR A 644 -7.84 -28.94 3.89
C THR A 644 -6.96 -30.11 3.46
N GLN A 645 -5.93 -29.81 2.66
CA GLN A 645 -4.85 -30.75 2.31
C GLN A 645 -3.61 -30.56 3.19
N THR A 646 -3.60 -29.57 4.08
CA THR A 646 -2.48 -29.32 5.01
C THR A 646 -2.43 -30.40 6.09
N GLU A 647 -1.31 -31.13 6.17
CA GLU A 647 -1.13 -32.21 7.15
C GLU A 647 -1.26 -31.67 8.58
N GLY A 648 -2.14 -32.29 9.38
CA GLY A 648 -2.43 -31.86 10.76
C GLY A 648 -3.43 -30.71 10.90
N ASN A 649 -3.93 -30.13 9.79
CA ASN A 649 -4.97 -29.11 9.83
C ASN A 649 -6.36 -29.75 10.00
N ARG A 650 -7.17 -29.16 10.87
CA ARG A 650 -8.40 -29.73 11.41
C ARG A 650 -9.45 -28.64 11.62
N PHE A 651 -10.53 -28.69 10.84
CA PHE A 651 -11.66 -27.78 11.00
C PHE A 651 -12.38 -28.02 12.33
N ASN A 652 -12.74 -26.93 12.99
CA ASN A 652 -13.41 -26.94 14.30
C ASN A 652 -14.74 -26.20 14.30
N THR A 653 -14.86 -25.10 13.54
CA THR A 653 -16.09 -24.31 13.42
C THR A 653 -16.23 -23.73 12.03
N ILE A 654 -17.46 -23.40 11.63
CA ILE A 654 -17.74 -22.46 10.55
C ILE A 654 -18.21 -21.15 11.19
N ALA A 655 -17.59 -20.03 10.82
CA ALA A 655 -17.97 -18.69 11.26
C ALA A 655 -18.41 -17.84 10.07
N MET A 656 -19.31 -16.90 10.33
CA MET A 656 -19.61 -15.80 9.42
C MET A 656 -19.24 -14.50 10.09
N LEU A 657 -18.62 -13.58 9.36
CA LEU A 657 -18.15 -12.29 9.87
C LEU A 657 -18.31 -11.20 8.80
N SER A 658 -18.52 -9.96 9.21
CA SER A 658 -18.37 -8.79 8.34
C SER A 658 -17.02 -8.13 8.63
N ALA A 659 -16.29 -7.72 7.59
CA ALA A 659 -15.02 -7.02 7.68
C ALA A 659 -15.03 -5.80 6.74
N GLY A 660 -14.61 -4.64 7.24
CA GLY A 660 -14.55 -3.42 6.44
C GLY A 660 -13.64 -3.59 5.22
N VAL A 661 -14.08 -3.10 4.07
CA VAL A 661 -13.26 -3.01 2.85
C VAL A 661 -12.18 -1.93 2.99
N GLU A 662 -12.43 -0.91 3.82
CA GLU A 662 -11.50 0.14 4.21
C GLU A 662 -10.99 -0.10 5.64
N SER A 663 -9.74 0.30 5.93
CA SER A 663 -9.06 0.08 7.21
C SER A 663 -9.76 0.67 8.44
N GLU A 664 -10.70 1.59 8.23
CA GLU A 664 -11.44 2.29 9.29
C GLU A 664 -12.73 1.58 9.73
N ASN A 665 -13.25 0.64 8.91
CA ASN A 665 -14.62 0.15 9.07
C ASN A 665 -14.78 -1.06 10.01
N GLY A 666 -13.72 -1.52 10.69
CA GLY A 666 -13.82 -2.56 11.73
C GLY A 666 -14.28 -3.94 11.21
N ALA A 667 -14.37 -4.95 12.09
CA ALA A 667 -14.90 -6.26 11.73
C ALA A 667 -15.80 -6.84 12.83
N ALA A 668 -16.98 -7.34 12.48
CA ALA A 668 -17.98 -7.87 13.39
C ALA A 668 -18.28 -9.35 13.12
N SER A 669 -18.42 -10.15 14.18
CA SER A 669 -18.87 -11.54 14.05
C SER A 669 -20.38 -11.59 13.81
N ILE A 670 -20.82 -12.37 12.82
CA ILE A 670 -22.23 -12.60 12.52
C ILE A 670 -22.73 -13.85 13.24
N CYS A 671 -22.11 -15.00 13.02
CA CYS A 671 -22.49 -16.27 13.66
C CYS A 671 -21.36 -17.31 13.65
N THR A 672 -21.49 -18.38 14.43
CA THR A 672 -20.51 -19.49 14.43
C THR A 672 -21.21 -20.81 14.79
N PHE A 673 -20.91 -21.88 14.04
CA PHE A 673 -21.49 -23.21 14.22
C PHE A 673 -20.40 -24.29 14.13
N SER A 674 -20.69 -25.49 14.63
CA SER A 674 -19.72 -26.58 14.74
C SER A 674 -20.33 -27.98 14.52
N ALA A 675 -21.49 -28.05 13.87
CA ALA A 675 -22.21 -29.30 13.63
C ALA A 675 -23.02 -29.22 12.34
N PRO A 676 -23.33 -30.34 11.68
CA PRO A 676 -24.26 -30.37 10.55
C PRO A 676 -25.68 -29.94 10.97
N GLY A 677 -26.41 -29.28 10.07
CA GLY A 677 -27.78 -28.82 10.32
C GLY A 677 -28.19 -27.62 9.47
N GLU A 678 -29.49 -27.30 9.49
CA GLU A 678 -30.03 -26.09 8.88
C GLU A 678 -29.93 -24.93 9.87
N TYR A 679 -29.38 -23.81 9.42
CA TYR A 679 -29.15 -22.62 10.22
C TYR A 679 -29.82 -21.40 9.58
N ARG A 680 -30.54 -20.65 10.41
CA ARG A 680 -31.15 -19.37 10.05
C ARG A 680 -31.05 -18.43 11.24
N GLY A 681 -30.72 -17.17 11.01
CA GLY A 681 -30.60 -16.18 12.06
C GLY A 681 -30.62 -14.75 11.52
N TYR A 682 -30.47 -13.79 12.42
CA TYR A 682 -30.50 -12.38 12.08
C TYR A 682 -29.25 -11.67 12.58
N TYR A 683 -28.73 -10.74 11.79
CA TYR A 683 -27.60 -9.90 12.08
C TYR A 683 -28.01 -8.43 12.01
N SER A 684 -27.78 -7.69 13.09
CA SER A 684 -27.96 -6.24 13.10
C SER A 684 -26.61 -5.57 12.95
N HIS A 685 -26.45 -4.79 11.88
CA HIS A 685 -25.20 -4.11 11.58
C HIS A 685 -25.12 -2.79 12.36
N ASN A 686 -24.07 -2.60 13.15
CA ASN A 686 -23.92 -1.42 14.02
C ASN A 686 -22.72 -0.52 13.62
N LEU A 687 -22.00 -0.90 12.57
CA LEU A 687 -20.86 -0.14 12.03
C LEU A 687 -21.37 0.84 10.96
N LYS A 688 -20.51 1.76 10.50
CA LYS A 688 -20.88 2.83 9.55
C LYS A 688 -21.38 2.22 8.23
N SER A 689 -22.42 2.81 7.62
CA SER A 689 -22.89 2.38 6.30
C SER A 689 -21.78 2.44 5.26
N ALA A 690 -21.42 1.28 4.69
CA ALA A 690 -20.36 1.12 3.69
C ALA A 690 -20.45 -0.27 3.05
N SER A 691 -19.59 -0.56 2.07
CA SER A 691 -19.37 -1.92 1.58
C SER A 691 -18.50 -2.71 2.58
N TYR A 692 -18.94 -3.92 2.92
CA TYR A 692 -18.23 -4.84 3.80
C TYR A 692 -18.02 -6.18 3.10
N TYR A 693 -16.91 -6.85 3.43
CA TYR A 693 -16.75 -8.26 3.19
C TYR A 693 -17.59 -9.06 4.19
N VAL A 694 -18.64 -9.74 3.73
CA VAL A 694 -19.30 -10.82 4.47
C VAL A 694 -18.52 -12.10 4.17
N VAL A 695 -17.83 -12.63 5.15
CA VAL A 695 -16.91 -13.77 5.02
C VAL A 695 -17.50 -15.00 5.69
N LEU A 696 -17.59 -16.10 4.95
CA LEU A 696 -17.92 -17.43 5.48
C LEU A 696 -16.62 -18.22 5.62
N LYS A 697 -16.28 -18.64 6.84
CA LYS A 697 -14.95 -19.10 7.22
C LYS A 697 -14.97 -20.43 7.96
N GLY A 698 -14.36 -21.46 7.40
CA GLY A 698 -14.02 -22.71 8.07
C GLY A 698 -12.79 -22.52 8.95
N ASN A 699 -13.00 -22.28 10.25
CA ASN A 699 -11.90 -22.15 11.19
C ASN A 699 -11.27 -23.50 11.48
N SER A 700 -9.94 -23.53 11.53
CA SER A 700 -9.15 -24.72 11.81
C SER A 700 -8.02 -24.41 12.80
N ASN A 701 -7.23 -25.42 13.16
CA ASN A 701 -6.11 -25.27 14.10
C ASN A 701 -4.82 -24.71 13.46
N LEU A 702 -4.63 -24.83 12.14
CA LEU A 702 -3.40 -24.37 11.46
C LEU A 702 -3.69 -23.29 10.41
N LYS A 703 -4.63 -23.54 9.50
CA LYS A 703 -4.93 -22.66 8.38
C LYS A 703 -6.43 -22.65 8.09
N ASP A 704 -7.06 -21.51 8.33
CA ASP A 704 -8.48 -21.34 8.05
C ASP A 704 -8.72 -21.28 6.53
N GLU A 705 -9.85 -21.81 6.09
CA GLU A 705 -10.33 -21.65 4.71
C GLU A 705 -11.55 -20.73 4.74
N PHE A 706 -11.72 -19.85 3.77
CA PHE A 706 -12.82 -18.89 3.76
C PHE A 706 -13.22 -18.49 2.34
N ILE A 707 -14.43 -17.96 2.22
CA ILE A 707 -14.97 -17.31 1.04
C ILE A 707 -15.52 -15.95 1.46
N GLU A 708 -15.30 -14.94 0.61
CA GLU A 708 -15.69 -13.56 0.89
C GLU A 708 -16.72 -13.09 -0.13
N PHE A 709 -17.71 -12.35 0.36
CA PHE A 709 -18.75 -11.71 -0.43
C PHE A 709 -18.72 -10.21 -0.13
N ILE A 710 -18.87 -9.34 -1.11
CA ILE A 710 -18.99 -7.89 -0.86
C ILE A 710 -20.49 -7.56 -0.74
N CYS A 711 -20.89 -6.88 0.33
CA CYS A 711 -22.28 -6.45 0.56
C CYS A 711 -22.30 -5.06 1.22
N ASP A 712 -23.19 -4.18 0.78
CA ASP A 712 -23.38 -2.88 1.44
C ASP A 712 -24.24 -3.09 2.69
N LEU A 713 -23.63 -2.80 3.83
CA LEU A 713 -24.27 -2.94 5.12
C LEU A 713 -24.62 -1.57 5.66
N ASP A 714 -25.90 -1.33 5.93
CA ASP A 714 -26.38 -0.08 6.51
C ASP A 714 -26.23 -0.07 8.02
N GLN A 715 -25.76 1.06 8.58
CA GLN A 715 -25.76 1.27 10.02
C GLN A 715 -27.20 1.22 10.56
N GLY A 716 -27.47 0.24 11.42
CA GLY A 716 -28.81 -0.05 11.97
C GLY A 716 -29.61 -1.07 11.16
N GLY A 717 -29.13 -1.49 9.98
CA GLY A 717 -29.80 -2.46 9.12
C GLY A 717 -29.89 -3.85 9.76
N LEU A 718 -31.00 -4.56 9.47
CA LEU A 718 -31.23 -5.94 9.91
C LEU A 718 -31.18 -6.89 8.72
N TYR A 719 -30.31 -7.90 8.82
CA TYR A 719 -30.02 -8.88 7.77
C TYR A 719 -30.40 -10.28 8.24
N GLU A 720 -31.16 -11.03 7.44
CA GLU A 720 -31.40 -12.46 7.67
C GLU A 720 -30.30 -13.27 6.96
N TYR A 721 -29.69 -14.21 7.66
CA TYR A 721 -28.80 -15.20 7.05
C TYR A 721 -29.40 -16.60 7.13
N SER A 722 -29.20 -17.41 6.11
CA SER A 722 -29.57 -18.83 6.14
C SER A 722 -28.61 -19.70 5.34
N PHE A 723 -28.36 -20.93 5.80
CA PHE A 723 -27.59 -21.95 5.09
C PHE A 723 -27.73 -23.32 5.77
N THR A 724 -27.40 -24.38 5.05
CA THR A 724 -27.35 -25.75 5.58
C THR A 724 -25.92 -26.24 5.60
N ILE A 725 -25.44 -26.70 6.74
CA ILE A 725 -24.17 -27.46 6.82
C ILE A 725 -24.50 -28.92 6.56
N GLU A 726 -24.21 -29.38 5.35
CA GLU A 726 -24.46 -30.76 4.90
C GLU A 726 -23.48 -31.74 5.55
N THR A 727 -22.20 -31.35 5.60
CA THR A 727 -21.12 -32.16 6.16
C THR A 727 -20.21 -31.29 7.00
N PHE A 728 -19.83 -31.76 8.18
CA PHE A 728 -18.87 -31.09 9.05
C PHE A 728 -17.92 -32.14 9.63
N THR A 729 -16.73 -32.26 9.05
CA THR A 729 -15.67 -33.17 9.50
C THR A 729 -14.41 -32.40 9.84
N GLU A 730 -13.45 -33.09 10.41
CA GLU A 730 -12.13 -32.55 10.71
C GLU A 730 -11.37 -32.06 9.45
N THR A 731 -11.65 -32.56 8.25
CA THR A 731 -10.88 -32.22 7.05
C THR A 731 -11.71 -31.58 5.94
N GLU A 732 -13.02 -31.57 6.10
CA GLU A 732 -13.97 -31.08 5.09
C GLU A 732 -15.26 -30.55 5.73
N ILE A 733 -15.72 -29.37 5.30
CA ILE A 733 -17.03 -28.79 5.60
C ILE A 733 -17.75 -28.53 4.27
N VAL A 734 -19.00 -28.95 4.15
CA VAL A 734 -19.85 -28.68 2.97
C VAL A 734 -21.09 -27.92 3.42
N ILE A 735 -21.38 -26.81 2.75
CA ILE A 735 -22.48 -25.88 3.03
C ILE A 735 -23.34 -25.74 1.78
N SER A 736 -24.65 -25.62 1.90
CA SER A 736 -25.56 -25.44 0.77
C SER A 736 -26.61 -24.37 1.09
N GLY A 737 -27.23 -23.80 0.04
CA GLY A 737 -28.34 -22.86 0.17
C GLY A 737 -28.01 -21.62 1.00
N PHE A 738 -26.85 -21.01 0.77
CA PHE A 738 -26.39 -19.85 1.51
C PHE A 738 -27.14 -18.59 1.07
N SER A 739 -27.72 -17.85 2.01
CA SER A 739 -28.32 -16.53 1.79
C SER A 739 -27.97 -15.55 2.92
N PHE A 740 -27.88 -14.27 2.58
CA PHE A 740 -27.67 -13.15 3.48
C PHE A 740 -28.36 -11.92 2.87
N GLU A 741 -29.50 -11.50 3.44
CA GLU A 741 -30.39 -10.50 2.81
C GLU A 741 -30.84 -9.45 3.81
N GLN A 742 -30.91 -8.18 3.41
CA GLN A 742 -31.49 -7.12 4.24
C GLN A 742 -33.02 -7.27 4.32
N ILE A 743 -33.58 -7.34 5.53
CA ILE A 743 -35.01 -7.53 5.76
C ILE A 743 -35.72 -6.31 6.40
N SER A 744 -34.95 -5.32 6.88
CA SER A 744 -35.47 -3.98 7.22
C SER A 744 -34.37 -2.92 7.23
N THR A 745 -34.72 -1.71 6.76
CA THR A 745 -33.98 -0.46 6.96
C THR A 745 -34.30 0.22 8.29
#